data_AF-A0A6P1KUP8-F1
#
_entry.id   AF-A0A6P1KUP8-F1
#
_cell.length_a   1.000
_cell.length_b   1.000
_cell.length_c   1.000
_cell.angle_alpha   90.00
_cell.angle_beta   90.00
_cell.angle_gamma   90.00
#
_symmetry.space_group_name_H-M   'P 1'
#
loop_
_entity.id
_entity.type
_entity.pdbx_description
1 polymer ?
#
loop_
_entity_poly.entity_id
_entity_poly.type
_entity_poly.pdbx_seq_one_letter_code
_entity_poly.pdbx_strand_id
1 'polypeptide(L)'
;MPGQSEDWNLPKSWNRKILQDWEIDRLLTNLEVTLQKRYRQSTRKDLLLGLLCGYSLKKIGQDLHKENAAVRAGLSNIYRDIEVLTGEANKSVKSSNLVYVLERHGYRRGSVVAAIQRRDIPHNLPAPTYTQFIGREADMKKLLERLSSVHGAHMITVHGIGGVGKTALVLAAAYLCLKASNENSSDAPKFDAIIFTSAKQQELIPTNSILWRQQGQRNLRDIFREIANALDDPTILQSPPNDQFDRVRQILSKRRTLLIVDNMETIEDRNEVIEFLYNLPICIKVIITSREQIALLPIRLRNLPPDDGLQLIRQQAEEKGISINDEDSEQLYAHTGGIPLAIVYSLGQLSGGYSLNSVLNRLTSATGDVARFCFEQSVQGIKGQPPHKLLMSLAIFPDSAILAAVAEVAGLTAAPDVVNNGLARLQQLSLVNLNPETKRFDMLSLTREYALAELAAYPDFEREARRRWVRWYLDFAHNYAGEDWEKWIHYNKLEPEEGNLRAVLHWCEDKEHYEAVRDLWLLLSHYANLYAYWDDRFWLQWLIEQSERRGEWSCFVKIIVRKSWLLIRECSSVSLKEADKILRRTWILRDHADLCVQADLAESMARLQIRQKDYQDARHWLTEEERLVIEANLEERQHIRYFIPVLYHQAEILYLEGEYLSAKKLFQEVMKSAEKISWHRVINSAQNWLADIAIEQGDRDEAQKLLIQGLTVAETTHNKRRLARYRRSLARWEKKWGSAEKAYQLSIKAIDGFKLLGMTRDAEEMQIFLDSL
;
A
#
# COMPACT_ATOMS: atom_id res chain seq x y z
N MET A 1 -48.84 -51.63 -12.55
CA MET A 1 -49.39 -52.36 -13.70
C MET A 1 -48.40 -52.29 -14.85
N PRO A 2 -48.09 -53.39 -15.54
CA PRO A 2 -47.14 -53.37 -16.66
C PRO A 2 -47.85 -52.76 -17.88
N GLY A 3 -47.55 -51.49 -18.17
CA GLY A 3 -48.02 -50.80 -19.37
C GLY A 3 -47.32 -51.36 -20.60
N GLN A 4 -48.12 -51.78 -21.56
CA GLN A 4 -47.75 -52.37 -22.85
C GLN A 4 -46.60 -51.59 -23.52
N SER A 5 -45.53 -52.29 -23.90
CA SER A 5 -44.54 -51.74 -24.82
C SER A 5 -45.24 -51.48 -26.15
N GLU A 6 -45.37 -50.22 -26.54
CA GLU A 6 -45.73 -49.86 -27.92
C GLU A 6 -44.77 -50.61 -28.84
N ASP A 7 -45.32 -51.49 -29.69
CA ASP A 7 -44.55 -52.23 -30.68
C ASP A 7 -44.11 -51.21 -31.74
N TRP A 8 -42.98 -50.55 -31.48
CA TRP A 8 -42.44 -49.53 -32.36
C TRP A 8 -42.17 -50.17 -33.72
N ASN A 9 -42.66 -49.55 -34.80
CA ASN A 9 -42.52 -50.00 -36.18
C ASN A 9 -41.06 -49.86 -36.68
N LEU A 10 -40.12 -50.46 -35.94
CA LEU A 10 -38.67 -50.40 -36.05
C LEU A 10 -38.13 -51.84 -36.17
N PRO A 11 -36.93 -52.03 -36.72
CA PRO A 11 -36.29 -53.35 -36.75
C PRO A 11 -36.21 -53.95 -35.33
N LYS A 12 -36.55 -55.25 -35.16
CA LYS A 12 -36.54 -55.93 -33.85
C LYS A 12 -35.21 -55.81 -33.09
N SER A 13 -34.10 -55.66 -33.82
CA SER A 13 -32.76 -55.44 -33.28
C SER A 13 -32.59 -54.08 -32.59
N TRP A 14 -33.29 -53.04 -33.03
CA TRP A 14 -33.27 -51.71 -32.41
C TRP A 14 -34.04 -51.73 -31.10
N ASN A 15 -35.27 -52.25 -31.10
CA ASN A 15 -36.13 -52.30 -29.90
C ASN A 15 -35.45 -53.03 -28.75
N ARG A 16 -34.78 -54.17 -29.02
CA ARG A 16 -34.08 -54.93 -27.97
C ARG A 16 -32.94 -54.16 -27.33
N LYS A 17 -32.11 -53.46 -28.13
CA LYS A 17 -30.93 -52.72 -27.63
C LYS A 17 -31.33 -51.44 -26.89
N ILE A 18 -32.32 -50.73 -27.41
CA ILE A 18 -32.80 -49.47 -26.85
C ILE A 18 -33.53 -49.68 -25.52
N LEU A 19 -34.45 -50.65 -25.46
CA LEU A 19 -35.21 -50.93 -24.25
C LEU A 19 -34.34 -51.55 -23.15
N GLN A 20 -33.21 -52.15 -23.51
CA GLN A 20 -32.23 -52.64 -22.54
C GLN A 20 -31.47 -51.49 -21.87
N ASP A 21 -31.02 -50.49 -22.63
CA ASP A 21 -30.07 -49.49 -22.15
C ASP A 21 -30.69 -48.12 -21.78
N TRP A 22 -31.91 -47.79 -22.23
CA TRP A 22 -32.48 -46.43 -22.14
C TRP A 22 -33.92 -46.37 -21.59
N GLU A 23 -34.25 -45.29 -20.85
CA GLU A 23 -35.61 -44.93 -20.44
C GLU A 23 -36.32 -44.11 -21.53
N ILE A 24 -36.61 -44.74 -22.67
CA ILE A 24 -37.16 -44.06 -23.84
C ILE A 24 -38.52 -43.39 -23.60
N ASP A 25 -39.42 -44.03 -22.86
CA ASP A 25 -40.74 -43.44 -22.60
C ASP A 25 -40.64 -42.14 -21.82
N ARG A 26 -39.71 -42.07 -20.86
CA ARG A 26 -39.43 -40.85 -20.09
C ARG A 26 -38.78 -39.79 -20.96
N LEU A 27 -37.78 -40.16 -21.77
CA LEU A 27 -37.11 -39.24 -22.69
C LEU A 27 -38.09 -38.61 -23.69
N LEU A 28 -38.93 -39.43 -24.34
CA LEU A 28 -39.91 -38.97 -25.31
C LEU A 28 -40.99 -38.12 -24.64
N THR A 29 -41.49 -38.52 -23.47
CA THR A 29 -42.50 -37.73 -22.73
C THR A 29 -41.95 -36.36 -22.35
N ASN A 30 -40.72 -36.29 -21.84
CA ASN A 30 -40.11 -35.00 -21.48
C ASN A 30 -39.86 -34.12 -22.72
N LEU A 31 -39.47 -34.71 -23.86
CA LEU A 31 -39.35 -33.98 -25.13
C LEU A 31 -40.68 -33.41 -25.59
N GLU A 32 -41.76 -34.18 -25.51
CA GLU A 32 -43.10 -33.73 -25.91
C GLU A 32 -43.60 -32.59 -25.02
N VAL A 33 -43.41 -32.70 -23.70
CA VAL A 33 -43.78 -31.67 -22.72
C VAL A 33 -42.98 -30.39 -22.93
N THR A 34 -41.65 -30.49 -23.07
CA THR A 34 -40.76 -29.33 -23.15
C THR A 34 -40.91 -28.59 -24.48
N LEU A 35 -41.09 -29.31 -25.58
CA LEU A 35 -41.16 -28.72 -26.92
C LEU A 35 -42.58 -28.41 -27.38
N GLN A 36 -43.60 -28.84 -26.63
CA GLN A 36 -45.03 -28.78 -27.00
C GLN A 36 -45.31 -29.36 -28.40
N LYS A 37 -44.61 -30.44 -28.77
CA LYS A 37 -44.71 -31.09 -30.09
C LYS A 37 -44.96 -32.57 -29.92
N ARG A 38 -45.68 -33.19 -30.86
CA ARG A 38 -45.88 -34.66 -30.90
C ARG A 38 -44.64 -35.37 -31.41
N TYR A 39 -43.62 -35.49 -30.56
CA TYR A 39 -42.33 -36.09 -30.88
C TYR A 39 -42.45 -37.59 -31.20
N ARG A 40 -43.34 -38.33 -30.52
CA ARG A 40 -43.60 -39.77 -30.75
C ARG A 40 -44.14 -40.09 -32.14
N GLN A 41 -44.87 -39.16 -32.74
CA GLN A 41 -45.47 -39.31 -34.08
C GLN A 41 -44.57 -38.73 -35.19
N SER A 42 -43.37 -38.25 -34.83
CA SER A 42 -42.45 -37.62 -35.77
C SER A 42 -41.38 -38.58 -36.27
N THR A 43 -40.92 -38.35 -37.50
CA THR A 43 -39.76 -39.05 -38.07
C THR A 43 -38.45 -38.77 -37.33
N ARG A 44 -38.43 -37.80 -36.40
CA ARG A 44 -37.28 -37.48 -35.54
C ARG A 44 -37.10 -38.50 -34.42
N LYS A 45 -38.18 -39.13 -33.96
CA LYS A 45 -38.10 -40.22 -32.99
C LYS A 45 -37.27 -41.37 -33.54
N ASP A 46 -37.59 -41.85 -34.74
CA ASP A 46 -36.90 -43.02 -35.31
C ASP A 46 -35.41 -42.71 -35.53
N LEU A 47 -35.08 -41.49 -35.94
CA LEU A 47 -33.70 -41.03 -36.07
C LEU A 47 -32.97 -40.97 -34.71
N LEU A 48 -33.59 -40.41 -33.67
CA LEU A 48 -33.02 -40.35 -32.31
C LEU A 48 -32.77 -41.76 -31.76
N LEU A 49 -33.73 -42.67 -31.94
CA LEU A 49 -33.61 -44.07 -31.53
C LEU A 49 -32.47 -44.79 -32.26
N GLY A 50 -32.32 -44.55 -33.57
CA GLY A 50 -31.18 -45.08 -34.34
C GLY A 50 -29.81 -44.58 -33.85
N LEU A 51 -29.72 -43.32 -33.45
CA LEU A 51 -28.50 -42.74 -32.87
C LEU A 51 -28.16 -43.37 -31.51
N LEU A 52 -29.15 -43.58 -30.64
CA LEU A 52 -28.98 -44.19 -29.32
C LEU A 52 -28.53 -45.67 -29.41
N CYS A 53 -28.87 -46.37 -30.50
CA CYS A 53 -28.33 -47.69 -30.81
C CYS A 53 -26.83 -47.68 -31.18
N GLY A 54 -26.24 -46.51 -31.46
CA GLY A 54 -24.87 -46.38 -31.95
C GLY A 54 -24.68 -46.79 -33.42
N TYR A 55 -25.75 -46.78 -34.23
CA TYR A 55 -25.63 -47.10 -35.66
C TYR A 55 -25.14 -45.90 -36.48
N SER A 56 -24.43 -46.18 -37.58
CA SER A 56 -23.99 -45.13 -38.50
C SER A 56 -25.19 -44.54 -39.27
N LEU A 57 -25.09 -43.27 -39.66
CA LEU A 57 -26.15 -42.59 -40.43
C LEU A 57 -26.53 -43.32 -41.71
N LYS A 58 -25.55 -43.97 -42.37
CA LYS A 58 -25.75 -44.78 -43.58
C LYS A 58 -26.64 -46.00 -43.27
N LYS A 59 -26.42 -46.66 -42.13
CA LYS A 59 -27.21 -47.80 -41.69
C LYS A 59 -28.62 -47.39 -41.26
N ILE A 60 -28.75 -46.27 -40.52
CA ILE A 60 -30.05 -45.69 -40.14
C ILE A 60 -30.88 -45.34 -41.39
N GLY A 61 -30.25 -44.74 -42.41
CA GLY A 61 -30.93 -44.42 -43.67
C GLY A 61 -31.38 -45.66 -44.45
N GLN A 62 -30.56 -46.72 -44.48
CA GLN A 62 -30.91 -48.01 -45.09
C GLN A 62 -32.08 -48.69 -44.36
N ASP A 63 -32.03 -48.77 -43.03
CA ASP A 63 -33.03 -49.42 -42.20
C ASP A 63 -34.38 -48.66 -42.18
N LEU A 64 -34.36 -47.33 -42.38
CA LEU A 64 -35.55 -46.47 -42.42
C LEU A 64 -36.03 -46.14 -43.84
N HIS A 65 -35.41 -46.70 -44.89
CA HIS A 65 -35.69 -46.40 -46.31
C HIS A 65 -35.68 -44.90 -46.64
N LYS A 66 -34.69 -44.15 -46.15
CA LYS A 66 -34.56 -42.69 -46.34
C LYS A 66 -33.23 -42.31 -46.98
N GLU A 67 -33.27 -41.28 -47.83
CA GLU A 67 -32.05 -40.71 -48.40
C GLU A 67 -31.14 -40.10 -47.33
N ASN A 68 -29.82 -40.27 -47.50
CA ASN A 68 -28.82 -39.77 -46.56
C ASN A 68 -28.90 -38.25 -46.33
N ALA A 69 -29.35 -37.47 -47.33
CA ALA A 69 -29.55 -36.03 -47.20
C ALA A 69 -30.67 -35.69 -46.21
N ALA A 70 -31.80 -36.40 -46.28
CA ALA A 70 -32.93 -36.22 -45.36
C ALA A 70 -32.58 -36.62 -43.91
N VAL A 71 -31.78 -37.68 -43.74
CA VAL A 71 -31.27 -38.11 -42.43
C VAL A 71 -30.38 -37.03 -41.81
N ARG A 72 -29.47 -36.42 -42.59
CA ARG A 72 -28.57 -35.36 -42.10
C ARG A 72 -29.31 -34.09 -41.69
N ALA A 73 -30.31 -33.66 -42.45
CA ALA A 73 -31.12 -32.48 -42.11
C ALA A 73 -31.91 -32.66 -40.80
N GLY A 74 -32.32 -33.88 -40.48
CA GLY A 74 -33.01 -34.20 -39.23
C GLY A 74 -32.14 -34.08 -37.97
N LEU A 75 -30.82 -34.28 -38.07
CA LEU A 75 -29.90 -34.33 -36.92
C LEU A 75 -29.76 -33.01 -36.19
N SER A 76 -29.61 -31.91 -36.93
CA SER A 76 -29.45 -30.57 -36.33
C SER A 76 -30.68 -30.19 -35.50
N ASN A 77 -31.87 -30.63 -35.92
CA ASN A 77 -33.09 -30.43 -35.16
C ASN A 77 -33.11 -31.29 -33.89
N ILE A 78 -32.68 -32.55 -33.95
CA ILE A 78 -32.61 -33.43 -32.78
C ILE A 78 -31.63 -32.87 -31.75
N TYR A 79 -30.44 -32.41 -32.15
CA TYR A 79 -29.48 -31.84 -31.21
C TYR A 79 -30.03 -30.59 -30.53
N ARG A 80 -30.67 -29.70 -31.28
CA ARG A 80 -31.34 -28.53 -30.71
C ARG A 80 -32.49 -28.91 -29.78
N ASP A 81 -33.27 -29.93 -30.14
CA ASP A 81 -34.36 -30.45 -29.32
C ASP A 81 -33.81 -31.02 -27.99
N ILE A 82 -32.64 -31.68 -28.00
CA ILE A 82 -31.95 -32.14 -26.77
C ILE A 82 -31.35 -30.98 -25.98
N GLU A 83 -30.73 -29.98 -26.60
CA GLU A 83 -30.21 -28.79 -25.91
C GLU A 83 -31.31 -28.08 -25.13
N VAL A 84 -32.49 -27.92 -25.74
CA VAL A 84 -33.66 -27.34 -25.08
C VAL A 84 -34.16 -28.22 -23.94
N LEU A 85 -34.13 -29.54 -24.10
CA LEU A 85 -34.52 -30.49 -23.04
C LEU A 85 -33.57 -30.44 -21.83
N THR A 86 -32.26 -30.36 -22.07
CA THR A 86 -31.23 -30.50 -21.03
C THR A 86 -30.74 -29.17 -20.47
N GLY A 87 -31.08 -28.05 -21.10
CA GLY A 87 -30.57 -26.72 -20.73
C GLY A 87 -29.10 -26.51 -21.11
N GLU A 88 -28.55 -27.35 -22.00
CA GLU A 88 -27.17 -27.24 -22.48
C GLU A 88 -27.03 -26.05 -23.45
N ALA A 89 -25.83 -25.48 -23.55
CA ALA A 89 -25.59 -24.30 -24.38
C ALA A 89 -25.91 -24.56 -25.87
N ASN A 90 -26.37 -23.54 -26.60
CA ASN A 90 -26.74 -23.66 -28.00
C ASN A 90 -25.56 -24.16 -28.87
N LYS A 91 -25.79 -25.18 -29.71
CA LYS A 91 -24.80 -25.90 -30.55
C LYS A 91 -23.76 -26.75 -29.79
N SER A 92 -23.98 -27.05 -28.51
CA SER A 92 -23.11 -27.91 -27.72
C SER A 92 -23.36 -29.42 -27.95
N VAL A 93 -24.57 -29.82 -28.35
CA VAL A 93 -24.92 -31.22 -28.55
C VAL A 93 -24.59 -31.64 -29.99
N LYS A 94 -23.83 -32.73 -30.12
CA LYS A 94 -23.36 -33.33 -31.37
C LYS A 94 -23.44 -34.86 -31.27
N SER A 95 -23.23 -35.56 -32.38
CA SER A 95 -23.23 -37.03 -32.40
C SER A 95 -22.22 -37.64 -31.41
N SER A 96 -21.08 -36.98 -31.20
CA SER A 96 -20.00 -37.48 -30.34
C SER A 96 -20.30 -37.42 -28.85
N ASN A 97 -21.17 -36.52 -28.40
CA ASN A 97 -21.49 -36.33 -26.97
C ASN A 97 -22.97 -36.55 -26.63
N LEU A 98 -23.85 -36.79 -27.60
CA LEU A 98 -25.28 -37.03 -27.40
C LEU A 98 -25.57 -38.09 -26.32
N VAL A 99 -24.88 -39.24 -26.40
CA VAL A 99 -25.03 -40.34 -25.43
C VAL A 99 -24.61 -39.89 -24.04
N TYR A 100 -23.47 -39.22 -23.92
CA TYR A 100 -22.96 -38.71 -22.65
C TYR A 100 -23.90 -37.68 -22.02
N VAL A 101 -24.44 -36.75 -22.83
CA VAL A 101 -25.38 -35.73 -22.37
C VAL A 101 -26.67 -36.39 -21.84
N LEU A 102 -27.26 -37.32 -22.60
CA LEU A 102 -28.48 -37.99 -22.15
C LEU A 102 -28.26 -38.91 -20.94
N GLU A 103 -27.07 -39.50 -20.81
CA GLU A 103 -26.67 -40.26 -19.63
C GLU A 103 -26.48 -39.37 -18.40
N ARG A 104 -25.80 -38.23 -18.54
CA ARG A 104 -25.65 -37.21 -17.48
C ARG A 104 -27.00 -36.70 -16.97
N HIS A 105 -27.97 -36.56 -17.87
CA HIS A 105 -29.33 -36.13 -17.54
C HIS A 105 -30.29 -37.28 -17.17
N GLY A 106 -29.78 -38.50 -17.01
CA GLY A 106 -30.52 -39.59 -16.38
C GLY A 106 -31.46 -40.38 -17.25
N TYR A 107 -31.28 -40.34 -18.57
CA TYR A 107 -32.12 -41.09 -19.51
C TYR A 107 -31.62 -42.51 -19.80
N ARG A 108 -30.46 -42.89 -19.24
CA ARG A 108 -29.89 -44.24 -19.38
C ARG A 108 -30.27 -45.13 -18.19
N ARG A 109 -30.79 -46.33 -18.45
CA ARG A 109 -31.17 -47.28 -17.38
C ARG A 109 -29.93 -47.68 -16.57
N GLY A 110 -30.03 -47.60 -15.25
CA GLY A 110 -28.91 -47.88 -14.34
C GLY A 110 -27.95 -46.71 -14.11
N SER A 111 -28.14 -45.56 -14.79
CA SER A 111 -27.50 -44.31 -14.35
C SER A 111 -28.19 -43.82 -13.08
N VAL A 112 -27.53 -44.02 -11.94
CA VAL A 112 -27.92 -43.34 -10.70
C VAL A 112 -27.60 -41.88 -10.91
N VAL A 113 -28.58 -41.13 -11.40
CA VAL A 113 -28.58 -39.69 -11.22
C VAL A 113 -28.56 -39.51 -9.71
N ALA A 114 -27.41 -39.09 -9.17
CA ALA A 114 -27.45 -38.22 -8.02
C ALA A 114 -28.25 -37.01 -8.50
N ALA A 115 -29.57 -37.08 -8.38
CA ALA A 115 -30.38 -35.90 -8.31
C ALA A 115 -29.65 -35.06 -7.28
N ILE A 116 -29.14 -33.89 -7.67
CA ILE A 116 -28.73 -32.90 -6.71
C ILE A 116 -30.03 -32.62 -5.96
N GLN A 117 -30.30 -33.38 -4.90
CA GLN A 117 -31.25 -33.00 -3.89
C GLN A 117 -30.65 -31.71 -3.37
N ARG A 118 -31.11 -30.58 -3.93
CA ARG A 118 -30.93 -29.28 -3.31
C ARG A 118 -31.54 -29.43 -1.93
N ARG A 119 -30.70 -29.69 -0.93
CA ARG A 119 -31.09 -29.60 0.46
C ARG A 119 -31.10 -28.13 0.75
N ASP A 120 -32.27 -27.50 0.72
CA ASP A 120 -32.39 -26.14 1.25
C ASP A 120 -32.22 -26.21 2.76
N ILE A 121 -31.04 -25.84 3.23
CA ILE A 121 -30.76 -25.71 4.66
C ILE A 121 -31.42 -24.43 5.20
N PRO A 122 -31.92 -24.44 6.45
CA PRO A 122 -32.42 -23.23 7.08
C PRO A 122 -31.33 -22.15 7.18
N HIS A 123 -31.64 -20.94 6.68
CA HIS A 123 -30.78 -19.77 6.82
C HIS A 123 -31.55 -18.46 6.88
N ASN A 124 -30.96 -17.43 7.50
CA ASN A 124 -31.47 -16.05 7.52
C ASN A 124 -30.43 -15.03 7.00
N LEU A 125 -29.48 -15.47 6.16
CA LEU A 125 -28.45 -14.59 5.58
C LEU A 125 -29.06 -13.37 4.86
N PRO A 126 -28.59 -12.14 5.16
CA PRO A 126 -29.02 -10.94 4.45
C PRO A 126 -28.46 -10.92 3.03
N ALA A 127 -29.22 -10.30 2.12
CA ALA A 127 -28.79 -10.12 0.73
C ALA A 127 -27.42 -9.40 0.67
N PRO A 128 -26.49 -9.85 -0.21
CA PRO A 128 -25.22 -9.17 -0.40
C PRO A 128 -25.45 -7.72 -0.85
N THR A 129 -24.69 -6.79 -0.28
CA THR A 129 -24.69 -5.37 -0.69
C THR A 129 -23.75 -5.10 -1.87
N TYR A 130 -23.16 -6.14 -2.45
CA TYR A 130 -22.21 -6.08 -3.56
C TYR A 130 -22.65 -7.08 -4.65
N THR A 131 -22.34 -6.74 -5.89
CA THR A 131 -22.57 -7.57 -7.10
C THR A 131 -21.46 -8.60 -7.31
N GLN A 132 -20.21 -8.17 -7.15
CA GLN A 132 -19.00 -8.99 -7.16
C GLN A 132 -18.16 -8.70 -5.92
N PHE A 133 -17.60 -9.75 -5.32
CA PHE A 133 -16.66 -9.63 -4.22
C PHE A 133 -15.25 -9.51 -4.80
N ILE A 134 -14.57 -8.39 -4.51
CA ILE A 134 -13.22 -8.08 -5.04
C ILE A 134 -12.16 -8.29 -3.97
N GLY A 135 -11.09 -8.96 -4.36
CA GLY A 135 -9.89 -9.18 -3.56
C GLY A 135 -10.13 -10.08 -2.35
N ARG A 136 -9.18 -10.03 -1.42
CA ARG A 136 -9.20 -10.75 -0.13
C ARG A 136 -9.22 -12.28 -0.25
N GLU A 137 -8.64 -12.84 -1.31
CA GLU A 137 -8.57 -14.28 -1.55
C GLU A 137 -7.83 -15.00 -0.41
N ALA A 138 -6.76 -14.38 0.12
CA ALA A 138 -6.01 -14.90 1.25
C ALA A 138 -6.84 -14.92 2.55
N ASP A 139 -7.59 -13.84 2.83
CA ASP A 139 -8.46 -13.76 4.01
C ASP A 139 -9.62 -14.76 3.90
N MET A 140 -10.21 -14.89 2.71
CA MET A 140 -11.29 -15.83 2.40
C MET A 140 -10.84 -17.27 2.62
N LYS A 141 -9.69 -17.64 2.04
CA LYS A 141 -9.10 -18.98 2.20
C LYS A 141 -8.88 -19.30 3.68
N LYS A 142 -8.28 -18.38 4.44
CA LYS A 142 -8.03 -18.54 5.88
C LYS A 142 -9.32 -18.67 6.69
N LEU A 143 -10.37 -17.95 6.32
CA LEU A 143 -11.68 -18.06 6.97
C LEU A 143 -12.32 -19.42 6.70
N LEU A 144 -12.36 -19.87 5.44
CA LEU A 144 -12.91 -21.17 5.05
C LEU A 144 -12.13 -22.35 5.66
N GLU A 145 -10.80 -22.26 5.75
CA GLU A 145 -9.96 -23.25 6.43
C GLU A 145 -10.34 -23.39 7.91
N ARG A 146 -10.60 -22.28 8.60
CA ARG A 146 -11.00 -22.28 10.03
C ARG A 146 -12.44 -22.77 10.23
N LEU A 147 -13.30 -22.53 9.25
CA LEU A 147 -14.68 -23.03 9.25
C LEU A 147 -14.78 -24.53 8.94
N SER A 148 -13.73 -25.14 8.41
CA SER A 148 -13.67 -26.58 8.18
C SER A 148 -13.96 -27.39 9.45
N SER A 149 -14.65 -28.52 9.29
CA SER A 149 -14.95 -29.44 10.39
C SER A 149 -13.69 -30.08 10.99
N VAL A 150 -12.57 -30.08 10.27
CA VAL A 150 -11.29 -30.63 10.73
C VAL A 150 -10.55 -29.64 11.64
N HIS A 151 -10.84 -28.34 11.51
CA HIS A 151 -10.16 -27.32 12.30
C HIS A 151 -10.75 -27.24 13.72
N GLY A 152 -9.93 -27.30 14.76
CA GLY A 152 -10.37 -27.27 16.16
C GLY A 152 -10.89 -25.91 16.67
N ALA A 153 -10.88 -24.87 15.83
CA ALA A 153 -11.35 -23.55 16.23
C ALA A 153 -12.87 -23.48 16.02
N HIS A 154 -13.62 -23.38 17.11
CA HIS A 154 -15.08 -23.21 17.04
C HIS A 154 -15.48 -21.73 17.03
N MET A 155 -14.68 -20.83 17.63
CA MET A 155 -14.92 -19.39 17.63
C MET A 155 -13.85 -18.66 16.81
N ILE A 156 -14.30 -17.92 15.79
CA ILE A 156 -13.45 -17.21 14.83
C ILE A 156 -13.83 -15.73 14.86
N THR A 157 -12.87 -14.87 15.20
CA THR A 157 -13.10 -13.41 15.18
C THR A 157 -12.50 -12.79 13.93
N VAL A 158 -13.30 -12.01 13.22
CA VAL A 158 -12.90 -11.16 12.10
C VAL A 158 -12.95 -9.71 12.59
N HIS A 159 -11.80 -9.04 12.66
CA HIS A 159 -11.74 -7.67 13.18
C HIS A 159 -10.95 -6.71 12.29
N GLY A 160 -11.13 -5.41 12.54
CA GLY A 160 -10.57 -4.33 11.74
C GLY A 160 -11.42 -3.06 11.86
N ILE A 161 -10.98 -1.96 11.26
CA ILE A 161 -11.69 -0.67 11.35
C ILE A 161 -13.11 -0.71 10.78
N GLY A 162 -13.92 0.30 11.11
CA GLY A 162 -15.21 0.50 10.45
C GLY A 162 -15.06 0.60 8.93
N GLY A 163 -16.03 0.06 8.18
CA GLY A 163 -16.04 0.16 6.72
C GLY A 163 -15.03 -0.70 5.94
N VAL A 164 -14.14 -1.45 6.61
CA VAL A 164 -13.10 -2.28 5.93
C VAL A 164 -13.67 -3.49 5.17
N GLY A 165 -14.93 -3.88 5.40
CA GLY A 165 -15.58 -5.01 4.73
C GLY A 165 -15.62 -6.32 5.52
N LYS A 166 -15.52 -6.29 6.85
CA LYS A 166 -15.65 -7.49 7.72
C LYS A 166 -16.92 -8.27 7.47
N THR A 167 -18.07 -7.59 7.54
CA THR A 167 -19.39 -8.20 7.29
C THR A 167 -19.49 -8.73 5.86
N ALA A 168 -18.95 -8.01 4.87
CA ALA A 168 -18.94 -8.45 3.48
C ALA A 168 -18.13 -9.74 3.28
N LEU A 169 -16.93 -9.85 3.88
CA LEU A 169 -16.12 -11.08 3.83
C LEU A 169 -16.86 -12.26 4.48
N VAL A 170 -17.45 -12.04 5.65
CA VAL A 170 -18.16 -13.10 6.38
C VAL A 170 -19.40 -13.55 5.62
N LEU A 171 -20.18 -12.62 5.06
CA LEU A 171 -21.33 -12.96 4.21
C LEU A 171 -20.90 -13.68 2.94
N ALA A 172 -19.84 -13.24 2.26
CA ALA A 172 -19.28 -13.92 1.10
C ALA A 172 -18.92 -15.38 1.42
N ALA A 173 -18.22 -15.62 2.54
CA ALA A 173 -17.89 -16.96 3.00
C ALA A 173 -19.15 -17.77 3.34
N ALA A 174 -20.13 -17.16 4.00
CA ALA A 174 -21.39 -17.82 4.37
C ALA A 174 -22.21 -18.23 3.14
N TYR A 175 -22.26 -17.40 2.09
CA TYR A 175 -22.90 -17.74 0.82
C TYR A 175 -22.18 -18.87 0.07
N LEU A 176 -20.84 -18.92 0.12
CA LEU A 176 -20.07 -20.06 -0.41
C LEU A 176 -20.40 -21.35 0.35
N CYS A 177 -20.46 -21.28 1.68
CA CYS A 177 -20.87 -22.40 2.53
C CYS A 177 -22.32 -22.84 2.27
N LEU A 178 -23.26 -21.89 2.08
CA LEU A 178 -24.65 -22.17 1.73
C LEU A 178 -24.73 -22.92 0.39
N LYS A 179 -24.02 -22.42 -0.63
CA LYS A 179 -23.96 -23.05 -1.95
C LYS A 179 -23.38 -24.47 -1.86
N ALA A 180 -22.26 -24.66 -1.16
CA ALA A 180 -21.64 -25.98 -0.97
C ALA A 180 -22.54 -26.94 -0.17
N SER A 181 -23.36 -26.42 0.75
CA SER A 181 -24.31 -27.23 1.53
C SER A 181 -25.51 -27.66 0.68
N ASN A 182 -26.06 -26.75 -0.14
CA ASN A 182 -27.22 -27.03 -1.00
C ASN A 182 -26.85 -27.91 -2.20
N GLU A 183 -25.70 -27.66 -2.83
CA GLU A 183 -25.22 -28.39 -4.02
C GLU A 183 -24.35 -29.60 -3.65
N ASN A 184 -24.09 -29.81 -2.35
CA ASN A 184 -23.21 -30.84 -1.83
C ASN A 184 -21.78 -30.81 -2.43
N SER A 185 -21.28 -29.63 -2.83
CA SER A 185 -19.95 -29.44 -3.43
C SER A 185 -18.83 -29.47 -2.39
N SER A 186 -17.61 -29.80 -2.79
CA SER A 186 -16.43 -29.82 -1.90
C SER A 186 -15.69 -28.47 -1.82
N ASP A 187 -16.23 -27.41 -2.42
CA ASP A 187 -15.51 -26.15 -2.61
C ASP A 187 -15.47 -25.30 -1.33
N ALA A 188 -16.39 -25.53 -0.39
CA ALA A 188 -16.46 -24.84 0.90
C ALA A 188 -16.99 -25.77 2.02
N PRO A 189 -16.77 -25.41 3.30
CA PRO A 189 -17.33 -26.14 4.42
C PRO A 189 -18.86 -26.20 4.38
N LYS A 190 -19.42 -27.36 4.73
CA LYS A 190 -20.87 -27.64 4.72
C LYS A 190 -21.48 -27.52 6.11
N PHE A 191 -22.68 -26.97 6.15
CA PHE A 191 -23.47 -26.79 7.36
C PHE A 191 -24.91 -27.27 7.14
N ASP A 192 -25.58 -27.65 8.21
CA ASP A 192 -27.00 -28.02 8.24
C ASP A 192 -27.90 -26.81 8.54
N ALA A 193 -27.34 -25.71 9.03
CA ALA A 193 -28.03 -24.44 9.27
C ALA A 193 -27.02 -23.27 9.28
N ILE A 194 -27.43 -22.09 8.79
CA ILE A 194 -26.62 -20.85 8.85
C ILE A 194 -27.45 -19.72 9.45
N ILE A 195 -27.02 -19.21 10.60
CA ILE A 195 -27.73 -18.21 11.38
C ILE A 195 -26.89 -16.94 11.44
N PHE A 196 -27.48 -15.80 11.10
CA PHE A 196 -26.89 -14.47 11.13
C PHE A 196 -27.68 -13.59 12.10
N THR A 197 -26.97 -12.96 13.04
CA THR A 197 -27.51 -11.97 13.96
C THR A 197 -26.63 -10.72 13.92
N SER A 198 -27.21 -9.53 13.95
CA SER A 198 -26.45 -8.28 13.80
C SER A 198 -26.94 -7.21 14.77
N ALA A 199 -26.03 -6.73 15.62
CA ALA A 199 -26.30 -5.62 16.52
C ALA A 199 -26.16 -4.24 15.84
N LYS A 200 -26.08 -4.18 14.50
CA LYS A 200 -25.81 -2.95 13.73
C LYS A 200 -26.81 -1.82 14.04
N GLN A 201 -26.31 -0.74 14.63
CA GLN A 201 -27.11 0.44 15.04
C GLN A 201 -27.18 1.53 13.97
N GLN A 202 -26.21 1.57 13.06
CA GLN A 202 -26.02 2.66 12.11
C GLN A 202 -25.84 2.14 10.69
N GLU A 203 -26.41 2.83 9.72
CA GLU A 203 -26.22 2.58 8.30
C GLU A 203 -25.90 3.88 7.56
N LEU A 204 -24.85 3.84 6.74
CA LEU A 204 -24.41 5.01 5.98
C LEU A 204 -25.07 5.00 4.60
N ILE A 205 -25.80 6.06 4.27
CA ILE A 205 -26.44 6.21 2.96
C ILE A 205 -25.72 7.31 2.15
N PRO A 206 -25.45 7.09 0.85
CA PRO A 206 -24.80 8.08 -0.02
C PRO A 206 -25.54 9.40 -0.20
N THR A 207 -26.80 9.54 0.23
CA THR A 207 -27.61 10.76 0.10
C THR A 207 -27.61 11.66 1.35
N ASN A 208 -26.58 11.52 2.20
CA ASN A 208 -26.26 12.31 3.41
C ASN A 208 -27.10 12.04 4.67
N SER A 209 -26.99 10.82 5.22
CA SER A 209 -27.12 10.65 6.68
C SER A 209 -26.63 9.29 7.16
N ILE A 210 -26.15 9.28 8.41
CA ILE A 210 -26.08 8.08 9.25
C ILE A 210 -27.50 7.81 9.75
N LEU A 211 -28.14 6.76 9.21
CA LEU A 211 -29.44 6.32 9.71
C LEU A 211 -29.27 5.48 10.97
N TRP A 212 -30.03 5.79 11.99
CA TRP A 212 -30.12 5.00 13.21
C TRP A 212 -31.19 3.93 13.06
N ARG A 213 -30.79 2.66 13.20
CA ARG A 213 -31.74 1.54 13.25
C ARG A 213 -32.39 1.48 14.63
N GLN A 214 -33.72 1.61 14.66
CA GLN A 214 -34.54 1.46 15.86
C GLN A 214 -34.58 0.00 16.39
N GLN A 215 -34.27 -0.99 15.54
CA GLN A 215 -34.28 -2.42 15.85
C GLN A 215 -32.92 -3.05 15.54
N GLY A 216 -32.08 -3.21 16.56
CA GLY A 216 -30.90 -4.08 16.50
C GLY A 216 -31.03 -5.13 17.60
N GLN A 217 -30.47 -6.32 17.39
CA GLN A 217 -30.40 -7.34 18.44
C GLN A 217 -29.32 -6.97 19.45
N ARG A 218 -29.70 -6.44 20.62
CA ARG A 218 -28.77 -5.77 21.57
C ARG A 218 -28.37 -6.62 22.76
N ASN A 219 -29.15 -7.66 23.03
CA ASN A 219 -29.04 -8.48 24.22
C ASN A 219 -29.09 -9.97 23.84
N LEU A 220 -28.68 -10.85 24.75
CA LEU A 220 -28.64 -12.29 24.51
C LEU A 220 -29.99 -12.88 24.08
N ARG A 221 -31.09 -12.33 24.62
CA ARG A 221 -32.47 -12.72 24.26
C ARG A 221 -32.81 -12.46 22.79
N ASP A 222 -32.26 -11.40 22.20
CA ASP A 222 -32.49 -11.08 20.80
C ASP A 222 -31.76 -12.05 19.87
N ILE A 223 -30.57 -12.49 20.28
CA ILE A 223 -29.83 -13.54 19.58
C ILE A 223 -30.62 -14.85 19.63
N PHE A 224 -31.20 -15.21 20.78
CA PHE A 224 -32.05 -16.40 20.90
C PHE A 224 -33.30 -16.32 20.02
N ARG A 225 -33.90 -15.13 19.90
CA ARG A 225 -35.02 -14.88 18.99
C ARG A 225 -34.64 -15.08 17.53
N GLU A 226 -33.48 -14.58 17.10
CA GLU A 226 -33.01 -14.82 15.72
C GLU A 226 -32.69 -16.30 15.47
N ILE A 227 -32.09 -17.00 16.43
CA ILE A 227 -31.87 -18.45 16.34
C ILE A 227 -33.21 -19.19 16.20
N ALA A 228 -34.22 -18.83 16.99
CA ALA A 228 -35.55 -19.42 16.93
C ALA A 228 -36.22 -19.18 15.57
N ASN A 229 -36.17 -17.94 15.07
CA ASN A 229 -36.74 -17.56 13.78
C ASN A 229 -36.04 -18.26 12.60
N ALA A 230 -34.69 -18.31 12.61
CA ALA A 230 -33.91 -18.93 11.55
C ALA A 230 -34.11 -20.46 11.47
N LEU A 231 -34.40 -21.10 12.60
CA LEU A 231 -34.63 -22.54 12.68
C LEU A 231 -36.11 -22.95 12.64
N ASP A 232 -37.03 -21.99 12.59
CA ASP A 232 -38.48 -22.17 12.71
C ASP A 232 -38.89 -22.99 13.95
N ASP A 233 -38.25 -22.71 15.10
CA ASP A 233 -38.49 -23.40 16.36
C ASP A 233 -38.95 -22.43 17.48
N PRO A 234 -40.27 -22.25 17.68
CA PRO A 234 -40.81 -21.35 18.68
C PRO A 234 -40.58 -21.83 20.13
N THR A 235 -40.15 -23.09 20.35
CA THR A 235 -39.98 -23.64 21.70
C THR A 235 -38.86 -22.96 22.48
N ILE A 236 -37.89 -22.36 21.79
CA ILE A 236 -36.81 -21.56 22.40
C ILE A 236 -37.40 -20.34 23.12
N LEU A 237 -38.30 -19.61 22.48
CA LEU A 237 -38.89 -18.39 23.02
C LEU A 237 -39.97 -18.66 24.08
N GLN A 238 -40.61 -19.82 24.01
CA GLN A 238 -41.62 -20.27 24.98
C GLN A 238 -41.00 -20.80 26.28
N SER A 239 -39.71 -21.15 26.27
CA SER A 239 -39.00 -21.63 27.45
C SER A 239 -38.73 -20.49 28.44
N PRO A 240 -38.75 -20.75 29.77
CA PRO A 240 -38.36 -19.76 30.78
C PRO A 240 -36.95 -19.20 30.50
N PRO A 241 -36.66 -17.92 30.78
CA PRO A 241 -35.37 -17.28 30.45
C PRO A 241 -34.13 -18.08 30.89
N ASN A 242 -34.19 -18.72 32.06
CA ASN A 242 -33.09 -19.52 32.60
C ASN A 242 -32.82 -20.81 31.81
N ASP A 243 -33.83 -21.34 31.11
CA ASP A 243 -33.76 -22.61 30.36
C ASP A 243 -33.49 -22.39 28.86
N GLN A 244 -33.58 -21.14 28.37
CA GLN A 244 -33.41 -20.81 26.95
C GLN A 244 -32.02 -21.20 26.45
N PHE A 245 -30.98 -21.00 27.27
CA PHE A 245 -29.62 -21.37 26.92
C PHE A 245 -29.47 -22.87 26.64
N ASP A 246 -29.92 -23.71 27.58
CA ASP A 246 -29.84 -25.16 27.44
C ASP A 246 -30.66 -25.65 26.25
N ARG A 247 -31.81 -25.01 26.00
CA ARG A 247 -32.66 -25.33 24.85
C ARG A 247 -31.96 -25.03 23.52
N VAL A 248 -31.39 -23.83 23.38
CA VAL A 248 -30.60 -23.44 22.20
C VAL A 248 -29.44 -24.41 22.00
N ARG A 249 -28.70 -24.72 23.06
CA ARG A 249 -27.59 -25.67 23.00
C ARG A 249 -28.02 -27.07 22.54
N GLN A 250 -29.13 -27.60 23.07
CA GLN A 250 -29.65 -28.91 22.66
C GLN A 250 -30.07 -28.93 21.19
N ILE A 251 -30.71 -27.88 20.70
CA ILE A 251 -31.16 -27.78 19.29
C ILE A 251 -29.95 -27.68 18.36
N LEU A 252 -29.02 -26.77 18.65
CA LEU A 252 -27.84 -26.55 17.84
C LEU A 252 -26.87 -27.74 17.88
N SER A 253 -26.80 -28.51 18.97
CA SER A 253 -25.92 -29.71 19.05
C SER A 253 -26.30 -30.84 18.10
N LYS A 254 -27.56 -30.87 17.62
CA LYS A 254 -28.06 -31.93 16.72
C LYS A 254 -27.67 -31.70 15.25
N ARG A 255 -27.12 -30.53 14.93
CA ARG A 255 -26.90 -30.04 13.57
C ARG A 255 -25.55 -29.31 13.47
N ARG A 256 -24.84 -29.42 12.36
CA ARG A 256 -23.66 -28.58 12.11
C ARG A 256 -24.12 -27.18 11.78
N THR A 257 -24.00 -26.25 12.73
CA THR A 257 -24.50 -24.89 12.56
C THR A 257 -23.37 -23.89 12.41
N LEU A 258 -23.52 -22.96 11.47
CA LEU A 258 -22.72 -21.73 11.40
C LEU A 258 -23.51 -20.59 12.03
N LEU A 259 -23.02 -20.05 13.14
CA LEU A 259 -23.58 -18.87 13.82
C LEU A 259 -22.69 -17.66 13.56
N ILE A 260 -23.25 -16.61 12.97
CA ILE A 260 -22.56 -15.36 12.67
C ILE A 260 -23.12 -14.27 13.56
N VAL A 261 -22.26 -13.68 14.40
CA VAL A 261 -22.59 -12.55 15.25
C VAL A 261 -21.85 -11.32 14.74
N ASP A 262 -22.62 -10.42 14.13
CA ASP A 262 -22.10 -9.22 13.48
C ASP A 262 -22.19 -7.99 14.40
N ASN A 263 -21.13 -7.17 14.40
CA ASN A 263 -21.03 -5.90 15.13
C ASN A 263 -21.04 -6.04 16.66
N MET A 264 -20.19 -6.90 17.24
CA MET A 264 -20.17 -7.19 18.69
C MET A 264 -19.98 -5.96 19.60
N GLU A 265 -19.30 -4.91 19.15
CA GLU A 265 -19.04 -3.71 19.94
C GLU A 265 -20.31 -2.92 20.33
N THR A 266 -21.45 -3.19 19.68
CA THR A 266 -22.74 -2.54 19.97
C THR A 266 -23.67 -3.35 20.88
N ILE A 267 -23.25 -4.55 21.32
CA ILE A 267 -24.03 -5.40 22.22
C ILE A 267 -23.89 -4.89 23.66
N GLU A 268 -25.00 -4.74 24.37
CA GLU A 268 -25.04 -4.23 25.75
C GLU A 268 -24.51 -5.30 26.73
N ASP A 269 -24.98 -6.55 26.62
CA ASP A 269 -24.59 -7.68 27.50
C ASP A 269 -23.38 -8.46 26.95
N ARG A 270 -22.31 -7.75 26.56
CA ARG A 270 -21.16 -8.35 25.83
C ARG A 270 -20.55 -9.57 26.54
N ASN A 271 -20.41 -9.52 27.86
CA ASN A 271 -19.80 -10.62 28.63
C ASN A 271 -20.68 -11.87 28.64
N GLU A 272 -22.00 -11.72 28.81
CA GLU A 272 -22.95 -12.83 28.79
C GLU A 272 -23.01 -13.48 27.40
N VAL A 273 -22.98 -12.67 26.34
CA VAL A 273 -22.93 -13.18 24.96
C VAL A 273 -21.61 -13.92 24.69
N ILE A 274 -20.47 -13.40 25.15
CA ILE A 274 -19.19 -14.11 25.00
C ILE A 274 -19.21 -15.44 25.76
N GLU A 275 -19.69 -15.45 27.01
CA GLU A 275 -19.83 -16.67 27.81
C GLU A 275 -20.75 -17.69 27.13
N PHE A 276 -21.89 -17.24 26.60
CA PHE A 276 -22.80 -18.04 25.78
C PHE A 276 -22.06 -18.70 24.60
N LEU A 277 -21.31 -17.92 23.81
CA LEU A 277 -20.63 -18.40 22.61
C LEU A 277 -19.50 -19.40 22.94
N TYR A 278 -18.78 -19.20 24.06
CA TYR A 278 -17.74 -20.13 24.52
C TYR A 278 -18.30 -21.47 25.01
N ASN A 279 -19.51 -21.47 25.58
CA ASN A 279 -20.15 -22.68 26.09
C ASN A 279 -20.90 -23.49 25.00
N LEU A 280 -20.84 -23.05 23.73
CA LEU A 280 -21.42 -23.78 22.61
C LEU A 280 -20.57 -25.02 22.24
N PRO A 281 -21.21 -26.15 21.88
CA PRO A 281 -20.52 -27.33 21.37
C PRO A 281 -19.61 -27.06 20.17
N ILE A 282 -18.49 -27.79 20.07
CA ILE A 282 -17.48 -27.64 18.99
C ILE A 282 -18.06 -27.93 17.59
N CYS A 283 -19.18 -28.65 17.50
CA CYS A 283 -19.89 -28.88 16.23
C CYS A 283 -20.54 -27.61 15.65
N ILE A 284 -20.59 -26.53 16.42
CA ILE A 284 -21.07 -25.22 16.01
C ILE A 284 -19.85 -24.34 15.71
N LYS A 285 -19.84 -23.74 14.53
CA LYS A 285 -18.85 -22.73 14.17
C LYS A 285 -19.44 -21.36 14.40
N VAL A 286 -18.75 -20.52 15.16
CA VAL A 286 -19.12 -19.16 15.48
C VAL A 286 -18.17 -18.21 14.75
N ILE A 287 -18.70 -17.31 13.93
CA ILE A 287 -17.97 -16.17 13.39
C ILE A 287 -18.43 -14.91 14.10
N ILE A 288 -17.47 -14.12 14.57
CA ILE A 288 -17.71 -12.84 15.22
C ILE A 288 -17.10 -11.75 14.37
N THR A 289 -17.87 -10.73 13.98
CA THR A 289 -17.29 -9.49 13.45
C THR A 289 -17.23 -8.42 14.54
N SER A 290 -16.10 -7.72 14.65
CA SER A 290 -15.98 -6.59 15.55
C SER A 290 -14.95 -5.55 15.10
N ARG A 291 -15.06 -4.31 15.59
CA ARG A 291 -13.97 -3.33 15.52
C ARG A 291 -12.80 -3.66 16.45
N GLU A 292 -13.07 -4.45 17.50
CA GLU A 292 -12.09 -4.83 18.51
C GLU A 292 -11.57 -6.26 18.34
N GLN A 293 -10.35 -6.50 18.80
CA GLN A 293 -9.85 -7.86 18.96
C GLN A 293 -10.46 -8.52 20.21
N ILE A 294 -11.30 -9.54 20.01
CA ILE A 294 -12.02 -10.24 21.10
C ILE A 294 -11.43 -11.61 21.44
N ALA A 295 -10.94 -12.37 20.46
CA ALA A 295 -10.49 -13.76 20.64
C ALA A 295 -9.00 -13.99 20.34
N LEU A 296 -8.49 -15.16 20.76
CA LEU A 296 -7.09 -15.60 20.67
C LEU A 296 -6.58 -15.80 19.23
N LEU A 297 -7.46 -16.19 18.28
CA LEU A 297 -7.10 -16.44 16.89
C LEU A 297 -7.86 -15.51 15.93
N PRO A 298 -7.58 -14.20 15.91
CA PRO A 298 -8.26 -13.29 15.02
C PRO A 298 -7.85 -13.44 13.54
N ILE A 299 -8.76 -13.08 12.64
CA ILE A 299 -8.48 -12.68 11.27
C ILE A 299 -8.56 -11.14 11.25
N ARG A 300 -7.42 -10.48 11.12
CA ARG A 300 -7.35 -9.03 11.02
C ARG A 300 -7.52 -8.62 9.56
N LEU A 301 -8.62 -7.96 9.24
CA LEU A 301 -8.82 -7.33 7.95
C LEU A 301 -8.11 -5.98 7.92
N ARG A 302 -7.25 -5.82 6.91
CA ARG A 302 -6.65 -4.55 6.52
C ARG A 302 -7.44 -3.91 5.38
N ASN A 303 -7.11 -2.67 5.08
CA ASN A 303 -7.55 -1.99 3.85
C ASN A 303 -7.22 -2.84 2.61
N LEU A 304 -7.95 -2.58 1.52
CA LEU A 304 -7.63 -3.21 0.25
C LEU A 304 -6.27 -2.70 -0.26
N PRO A 305 -5.41 -3.57 -0.81
CA PRO A 305 -4.21 -3.12 -1.50
C PRO A 305 -4.56 -2.28 -2.74
N PRO A 306 -3.60 -1.53 -3.31
CA PRO A 306 -3.85 -0.64 -4.44
C PRO A 306 -4.56 -1.32 -5.61
N ASP A 307 -4.10 -2.50 -6.01
CA ASP A 307 -4.68 -3.25 -7.13
C ASP A 307 -6.16 -3.59 -6.91
N ASP A 308 -6.50 -4.19 -5.76
CA ASP A 308 -7.88 -4.53 -5.40
C ASP A 308 -8.75 -3.28 -5.20
N GLY A 309 -8.18 -2.22 -4.63
CA GLY A 309 -8.86 -0.95 -4.38
C GLY A 309 -9.24 -0.23 -5.67
N LEU A 310 -8.31 -0.16 -6.63
CA LEU A 310 -8.57 0.40 -7.96
C LEU A 310 -9.56 -0.46 -8.75
N GLN A 311 -9.50 -1.78 -8.60
CA GLN A 311 -10.49 -2.68 -9.20
C GLN A 311 -11.90 -2.43 -8.65
N LEU A 312 -12.03 -2.22 -7.33
CA LEU A 312 -13.29 -1.84 -6.70
C LEU A 312 -13.81 -0.49 -7.20
N ILE A 313 -12.93 0.49 -7.38
CA ILE A 313 -13.29 1.81 -7.95
C ILE A 313 -13.86 1.64 -9.35
N ARG A 314 -13.16 0.89 -10.23
CA ARG A 314 -13.59 0.65 -11.61
C ARG A 314 -14.95 -0.04 -11.67
N GLN A 315 -15.14 -1.11 -10.89
CA GLN A 315 -16.40 -1.84 -10.83
C GLN A 315 -17.56 -0.92 -10.39
N GLN A 316 -17.36 -0.15 -9.32
CA GLN A 316 -18.40 0.74 -8.79
C GLN A 316 -18.68 1.94 -9.71
N ALA A 317 -17.68 2.41 -10.46
CA ALA A 317 -17.86 3.44 -11.48
C ALA A 317 -18.69 2.93 -12.66
N GLU A 318 -18.39 1.72 -13.17
CA GLU A 318 -19.13 1.07 -14.26
C GLU A 318 -20.60 0.84 -13.89
N GLU A 319 -20.87 0.32 -12.69
CA GLU A 319 -22.24 0.06 -12.21
C GLU A 319 -23.09 1.34 -12.09
N LYS A 320 -22.45 2.46 -11.79
CA LYS A 320 -23.10 3.76 -11.61
C LYS A 320 -23.05 4.63 -12.88
N GLY A 321 -22.44 4.14 -13.97
CA GLY A 321 -22.28 4.88 -15.22
C GLY A 321 -21.39 6.12 -15.10
N ILE A 322 -20.42 6.13 -14.18
CA ILE A 322 -19.49 7.23 -13.96
C ILE A 322 -18.23 7.01 -14.80
N SER A 323 -17.79 8.02 -15.54
CA SER A 323 -16.47 8.03 -16.17
C SER A 323 -15.45 8.66 -15.23
N ILE A 324 -14.47 7.89 -14.80
CA ILE A 324 -13.33 8.33 -13.98
C ILE A 324 -12.04 7.89 -14.68
N ASN A 325 -11.04 8.76 -14.76
CA ASN A 325 -9.74 8.41 -15.33
C ASN A 325 -8.86 7.69 -14.28
N ASP A 326 -7.71 7.18 -14.69
CA ASP A 326 -6.81 6.45 -13.78
C ASP A 326 -6.20 7.37 -12.70
N GLU A 327 -5.87 8.62 -13.02
CA GLU A 327 -5.30 9.60 -12.06
C GLU A 327 -6.29 9.95 -10.93
N ASP A 328 -7.53 10.24 -11.28
CA ASP A 328 -8.64 10.49 -10.36
C ASP A 328 -8.94 9.25 -9.50
N SER A 329 -8.78 8.05 -10.07
CA SER A 329 -8.94 6.78 -9.34
C SER A 329 -7.83 6.59 -8.31
N GLU A 330 -6.59 6.92 -8.66
CA GLU A 330 -5.45 6.91 -7.73
C GLU A 330 -5.63 7.94 -6.61
N GLN A 331 -6.06 9.16 -6.93
CA GLN A 331 -6.38 10.18 -5.93
C GLN A 331 -7.49 9.72 -4.99
N LEU A 332 -8.57 9.14 -5.52
CA LEU A 332 -9.67 8.62 -4.71
C LEU A 332 -9.21 7.48 -3.80
N TYR A 333 -8.38 6.57 -4.30
CA TYR A 333 -7.78 5.50 -3.50
C TYR A 333 -6.90 6.06 -2.37
N ALA A 334 -6.05 7.04 -2.67
CA ALA A 334 -5.16 7.67 -1.70
C ALA A 334 -5.93 8.34 -0.55
N HIS A 335 -7.00 9.09 -0.86
CA HIS A 335 -7.82 9.77 0.15
C HIS A 335 -8.73 8.82 0.95
N THR A 336 -9.21 7.74 0.34
CA THR A 336 -10.01 6.72 1.05
C THR A 336 -9.16 5.74 1.86
N GLY A 337 -7.84 5.70 1.60
CA GLY A 337 -6.90 4.77 2.23
C GLY A 337 -7.21 3.30 1.95
N GLY A 338 -7.87 3.00 0.83
CA GLY A 338 -8.29 1.64 0.47
C GLY A 338 -9.43 1.07 1.31
N ILE A 339 -10.21 1.91 2.01
CA ILE A 339 -11.38 1.48 2.80
C ILE A 339 -12.57 1.28 1.85
N PRO A 340 -13.10 0.05 1.68
CA PRO A 340 -14.16 -0.23 0.71
C PRO A 340 -15.42 0.62 0.88
N LEU A 341 -15.87 0.83 2.12
CA LEU A 341 -17.05 1.66 2.38
C LEU A 341 -16.83 3.12 1.96
N ALA A 342 -15.62 3.66 2.19
CA ALA A 342 -15.28 5.02 1.80
C ALA A 342 -15.26 5.16 0.28
N ILE A 343 -14.72 4.16 -0.43
CA ILE A 343 -14.73 4.09 -1.91
C ILE A 343 -16.16 4.08 -2.45
N VAL A 344 -16.99 3.14 -1.99
CA VAL A 344 -18.38 2.99 -2.45
C VAL A 344 -19.21 4.24 -2.14
N TYR A 345 -19.04 4.83 -0.96
CA TYR A 345 -19.71 6.07 -0.58
C TYR A 345 -19.31 7.23 -1.51
N SER A 346 -18.02 7.38 -1.79
CA SER A 346 -17.50 8.45 -2.64
C SER A 346 -18.04 8.37 -4.06
N LEU A 347 -18.06 7.17 -4.64
CA LEU A 347 -18.66 6.94 -5.96
C LEU A 347 -20.18 7.11 -5.93
N GLY A 348 -20.83 6.80 -4.80
CA GLY A 348 -22.23 7.14 -4.57
C GLY A 348 -22.50 8.64 -4.63
N GLN A 349 -21.64 9.46 -4.02
CA GLN A 349 -21.75 10.92 -4.07
C GLN A 349 -21.50 11.46 -5.48
N LEU A 350 -20.51 10.92 -6.20
CA LEU A 350 -20.27 11.27 -7.60
C LEU A 350 -21.50 10.97 -8.48
N SER A 351 -22.14 9.81 -8.30
CA SER A 351 -23.40 9.50 -9.00
C SER A 351 -24.55 10.44 -8.63
N GLY A 352 -24.51 11.03 -7.43
CA GLY A 352 -25.47 12.03 -6.95
C GLY A 352 -25.22 13.45 -7.48
N GLY A 353 -24.22 13.66 -8.35
CA GLY A 353 -23.92 14.93 -9.00
C GLY A 353 -22.86 15.80 -8.31
N TYR A 354 -22.21 15.30 -7.26
CA TYR A 354 -21.08 16.01 -6.64
C TYR A 354 -19.82 15.91 -7.50
N SER A 355 -18.98 16.95 -7.48
CA SER A 355 -17.66 16.90 -8.11
C SER A 355 -16.65 16.11 -7.27
N LEU A 356 -15.64 15.52 -7.92
CA LEU A 356 -14.58 14.76 -7.24
C LEU A 356 -13.91 15.57 -6.13
N ASN A 357 -13.49 16.80 -6.41
CA ASN A 357 -12.90 17.69 -5.40
C ASN A 357 -13.81 17.92 -4.19
N SER A 358 -15.12 18.06 -4.40
CA SER A 358 -16.08 18.23 -3.29
C SER A 358 -16.18 16.97 -2.44
N VAL A 359 -16.14 15.79 -3.07
CA VAL A 359 -16.18 14.49 -2.37
C VAL A 359 -14.89 14.28 -1.58
N LEU A 360 -13.73 14.52 -2.20
CA LEU A 360 -12.42 14.40 -1.54
C LEU A 360 -12.32 15.32 -0.32
N ASN A 361 -12.77 16.58 -0.43
CA ASN A 361 -12.81 17.52 0.69
C ASN A 361 -13.75 17.07 1.83
N ARG A 362 -14.83 16.33 1.51
CA ARG A 362 -15.73 15.77 2.54
C ARG A 362 -15.17 14.54 3.22
N LEU A 363 -14.36 13.74 2.52
CA LEU A 363 -13.66 12.59 3.11
C LEU A 363 -12.57 13.05 4.08
N THR A 364 -11.86 14.13 3.73
CA THR A 364 -10.83 14.72 4.59
C THR A 364 -11.42 15.51 5.76
N SER A 365 -12.68 15.96 5.65
CA SER A 365 -13.38 16.52 6.80
C SER A 365 -13.73 15.43 7.81
N ALA A 366 -13.22 15.53 9.03
CA ALA A 366 -13.58 14.60 10.11
C ALA A 366 -15.04 14.73 10.59
N THR A 367 -15.73 15.81 10.23
CA THR A 367 -17.19 15.92 10.41
C THR A 367 -17.96 15.19 9.31
N GLY A 368 -17.27 14.71 8.27
CA GLY A 368 -17.84 13.90 7.20
C GLY A 368 -18.43 12.59 7.72
N ASP A 369 -19.56 12.20 7.14
CA ASP A 369 -20.33 11.05 7.61
C ASP A 369 -19.53 9.74 7.60
N VAL A 370 -18.61 9.57 6.65
CA VAL A 370 -17.74 8.38 6.54
C VAL A 370 -16.77 8.28 7.72
N ALA A 371 -16.08 9.36 8.05
CA ALA A 371 -15.10 9.38 9.13
C ALA A 371 -15.79 9.15 10.48
N ARG A 372 -16.92 9.83 10.71
CA ARG A 372 -17.76 9.61 11.90
C ARG A 372 -18.23 8.16 12.02
N PHE A 373 -18.80 7.60 10.95
CA PHE A 373 -19.26 6.21 10.94
C PHE A 373 -18.13 5.21 11.25
N CYS A 374 -16.94 5.42 10.69
CA CYS A 374 -15.81 4.53 10.83
C CYS A 374 -15.12 4.61 12.21
N PHE A 375 -15.07 5.78 12.83
CA PHE A 375 -14.19 6.03 13.98
C PHE A 375 -14.88 6.56 15.25
N GLU A 376 -15.98 7.31 15.16
CA GLU A 376 -16.58 8.04 16.29
C GLU A 376 -16.88 7.10 17.47
N GLN A 377 -17.53 5.97 17.21
CA GLN A 377 -17.86 4.98 18.24
C GLN A 377 -16.61 4.38 18.91
N SER A 378 -15.55 4.09 18.15
CA SER A 378 -14.31 3.53 18.70
C SER A 378 -13.55 4.54 19.57
N VAL A 379 -13.63 5.82 19.22
CA VAL A 379 -12.91 6.90 19.92
C VAL A 379 -13.66 7.40 21.14
N GLN A 380 -15.00 7.38 21.14
CA GLN A 380 -15.82 7.75 22.31
C GLN A 380 -15.41 7.00 23.58
N GLY A 381 -15.14 5.69 23.49
CA GLY A 381 -14.76 4.86 24.65
C GLY A 381 -13.39 5.16 25.26
N ILE A 382 -12.52 5.88 24.54
CA ILE A 382 -11.18 6.27 25.03
C ILE A 382 -11.05 7.77 25.27
N LYS A 383 -12.11 8.55 25.02
CA LYS A 383 -12.08 10.01 25.07
C LYS A 383 -11.60 10.51 26.43
N GLY A 384 -10.66 11.46 26.42
CA GLY A 384 -10.04 12.02 27.63
C GLY A 384 -8.99 11.12 28.31
N GLN A 385 -8.84 9.86 27.91
CA GLN A 385 -7.87 8.91 28.50
C GLN A 385 -6.51 8.98 27.76
N PRO A 386 -5.44 8.38 28.31
CA PRO A 386 -4.14 8.34 27.64
C PRO A 386 -4.13 7.78 26.20
N PRO A 387 -4.89 6.72 25.84
CA PRO A 387 -4.99 6.27 24.45
C PRO A 387 -5.49 7.36 23.49
N HIS A 388 -6.41 8.21 23.93
CA HIS A 388 -6.93 9.31 23.11
C HIS A 388 -5.88 10.39 22.85
N LYS A 389 -5.08 10.74 23.88
CA LYS A 389 -3.93 11.65 23.70
C LYS A 389 -2.89 11.08 22.73
N LEU A 390 -2.61 9.78 22.81
CA LEU A 390 -1.68 9.09 21.92
C LEU A 390 -2.19 9.05 20.48
N LEU A 391 -3.49 8.81 20.27
CA LEU A 391 -4.11 8.85 18.94
C LEU A 391 -3.96 10.22 18.28
N MET A 392 -4.31 11.29 19.01
CA MET A 392 -4.16 12.66 18.53
C MET A 392 -2.69 13.04 18.27
N SER A 393 -1.76 12.53 19.10
CA SER A 393 -0.32 12.79 18.94
C SER A 393 0.27 12.08 17.73
N LEU A 394 -0.11 10.82 17.49
CA LEU A 394 0.27 10.07 16.29
C LEU A 394 -0.19 10.77 15.01
N ALA A 395 -1.35 11.42 15.05
CA ALA A 395 -1.92 12.10 13.90
C ALA A 395 -1.10 13.30 13.40
N ILE A 396 -0.25 13.87 14.26
CA ILE A 396 0.66 14.97 13.89
C ILE A 396 1.72 14.48 12.89
N PHE A 397 2.16 13.22 13.01
CA PHE A 397 3.16 12.63 12.13
C PHE A 397 2.52 12.26 10.78
N PRO A 398 3.04 12.74 9.64
CA PRO A 398 2.58 12.29 8.31
C PRO A 398 2.97 10.84 8.03
N ASP A 399 4.18 10.44 8.45
CA ASP A 399 4.72 9.10 8.25
C ASP A 399 4.69 8.31 9.56
N SER A 400 5.02 7.01 9.47
CA SER A 400 5.15 6.17 10.64
C SER A 400 6.11 6.79 11.67
N ALA A 401 5.85 6.62 12.96
CA ALA A 401 6.60 7.25 14.04
C ALA A 401 7.15 6.23 15.05
N ILE A 402 8.29 6.53 15.66
CA ILE A 402 8.85 5.71 16.76
C ILE A 402 8.12 5.97 18.08
N LEU A 403 8.07 4.95 18.95
CA LEU A 403 7.40 5.03 20.26
C LEU A 403 7.86 6.24 21.09
N ALA A 404 9.16 6.50 21.12
CA ALA A 404 9.73 7.60 21.92
C ALA A 404 9.22 8.97 21.46
N ALA A 405 9.13 9.19 20.14
CA ALA A 405 8.60 10.43 19.57
C ALA A 405 7.12 10.62 19.94
N VAL A 406 6.32 9.56 19.81
CA VAL A 406 4.88 9.58 20.14
C VAL A 406 4.65 9.85 21.63
N ALA A 407 5.44 9.22 22.50
CA ALA A 407 5.38 9.42 23.94
C ALA A 407 5.70 10.87 24.34
N GLU A 408 6.71 11.47 23.71
CA GLU A 408 7.09 12.86 23.94
C GLU A 408 6.00 13.82 23.47
N VAL A 409 5.52 13.66 22.23
CA VAL A 409 4.44 14.50 21.69
C VAL A 409 3.18 14.42 22.54
N ALA A 410 2.84 13.23 23.05
CA ALA A 410 1.70 13.02 23.94
C ALA A 410 1.92 13.59 25.37
N GLY A 411 3.16 13.86 25.76
CA GLY A 411 3.50 14.32 27.11
C GLY A 411 3.43 13.23 28.16
N LEU A 412 3.72 11.98 27.78
CA LEU A 412 3.56 10.80 28.61
C LEU A 412 4.90 10.07 28.85
N THR A 413 6.04 10.72 28.59
CA THR A 413 7.38 10.13 28.75
C THR A 413 7.68 9.68 30.17
N ALA A 414 7.11 10.34 31.19
CA ALA A 414 7.25 9.93 32.59
C ALA A 414 6.45 8.67 32.97
N ALA A 415 5.59 8.14 32.09
CA ALA A 415 4.73 6.98 32.37
C ALA A 415 4.77 5.95 31.22
N PRO A 416 5.88 5.20 31.04
CA PRO A 416 6.04 4.24 29.95
C PRO A 416 4.95 3.16 29.90
N ASP A 417 4.50 2.66 31.05
CA ASP A 417 3.44 1.65 31.13
C ASP A 417 2.11 2.18 30.60
N VAL A 418 1.80 3.45 30.86
CA VAL A 418 0.60 4.12 30.35
C VAL A 418 0.67 4.27 28.83
N VAL A 419 1.86 4.56 28.28
CA VAL A 419 2.08 4.64 26.83
C VAL A 419 1.88 3.27 26.18
N ASN A 420 2.52 2.22 26.71
CA ASN A 420 2.44 0.87 26.17
C ASN A 420 1.01 0.33 26.22
N ASN A 421 0.32 0.47 27.37
CA ASN A 421 -1.08 0.07 27.50
C ASN A 421 -1.99 0.90 26.58
N GLY A 422 -1.71 2.19 26.42
CA GLY A 422 -2.45 3.08 25.54
C GLY A 422 -2.32 2.70 24.06
N LEU A 423 -1.10 2.46 23.59
CA LEU A 423 -0.83 2.01 22.22
C LEU A 423 -1.42 0.62 21.97
N ALA A 424 -1.30 -0.30 22.93
CA ALA A 424 -1.94 -1.61 22.85
C ALA A 424 -3.48 -1.48 22.73
N ARG A 425 -4.10 -0.56 23.48
CA ARG A 425 -5.53 -0.28 23.36
C ARG A 425 -5.89 0.28 21.97
N LEU A 426 -5.09 1.18 21.41
CA LEU A 426 -5.30 1.70 20.04
C LEU A 426 -5.18 0.61 18.98
N GLN A 427 -4.25 -0.34 19.15
CA GLN A 427 -4.11 -1.51 18.28
C GLN A 427 -5.31 -2.45 18.39
N GLN A 428 -5.82 -2.69 19.61
CA GLN A 428 -7.02 -3.50 19.83
C GLN A 428 -8.24 -2.87 19.14
N LEU A 429 -8.35 -1.54 19.15
CA LEU A 429 -9.38 -0.77 18.44
C LEU A 429 -9.14 -0.70 16.92
N SER A 430 -8.05 -1.29 16.42
CA SER A 430 -7.60 -1.25 15.02
C SER A 430 -7.32 0.16 14.48
N LEU A 431 -7.13 1.17 15.34
CA LEU A 431 -6.89 2.57 14.93
C LEU A 431 -5.45 2.82 14.50
N VAL A 432 -4.51 2.04 15.04
CA VAL A 432 -3.06 2.18 14.82
C VAL A 432 -2.47 0.80 14.49
N ASN A 433 -1.47 0.77 13.61
CA ASN A 433 -0.68 -0.43 13.34
C ASN A 433 0.73 -0.29 13.89
N LEU A 434 1.33 -1.42 14.28
CA LEU A 434 2.76 -1.51 14.58
C LEU A 434 3.38 -2.42 13.53
N ASN A 435 4.40 -1.91 12.85
CA ASN A 435 5.23 -2.74 12.01
C ASN A 435 6.21 -3.54 12.91
N PRO A 436 6.17 -4.88 12.92
CA PRO A 436 7.00 -5.69 13.80
C PRO A 436 8.49 -5.62 13.48
N GLU A 437 8.87 -5.32 12.23
CA GLU A 437 10.27 -5.25 11.80
C GLU A 437 10.89 -3.90 12.19
N THR A 438 10.19 -2.81 11.88
CA THR A 438 10.71 -1.45 12.13
C THR A 438 10.37 -0.93 13.53
N LYS A 439 9.43 -1.57 14.23
CA LYS A 439 8.84 -1.12 15.51
C LYS A 439 8.24 0.30 15.44
N ARG A 440 7.84 0.73 14.25
CA ARG A 440 7.19 2.03 14.02
C ARG A 440 5.68 1.88 14.01
N PHE A 441 5.01 2.90 14.53
CA PHE A 441 3.57 3.01 14.54
C PHE A 441 3.11 3.79 13.33
N ASP A 442 2.14 3.25 12.60
CA ASP A 442 1.49 3.94 11.49
C ASP A 442 -0.02 4.02 11.72
N MET A 443 -0.64 4.92 10.97
CA MET A 443 -2.09 5.05 10.93
C MET A 443 -2.56 5.26 9.50
N LEU A 444 -3.76 4.79 9.20
CA LEU A 444 -4.36 5.00 7.87
C LEU A 444 -4.71 6.47 7.68
N SER A 445 -4.60 6.98 6.45
CA SER A 445 -4.84 8.40 6.11
C SER A 445 -6.19 8.90 6.65
N LEU A 446 -7.27 8.13 6.46
CA LEU A 446 -8.59 8.53 6.96
C LEU A 446 -8.67 8.56 8.50
N THR A 447 -7.96 7.64 9.18
CA THR A 447 -7.87 7.66 10.66
C THR A 447 -7.08 8.89 11.12
N ARG A 448 -6.04 9.28 10.36
CA ARG A 448 -5.22 10.47 10.64
C ARG A 448 -6.04 11.75 10.55
N GLU A 449 -6.80 11.92 9.47
CA GLU A 449 -7.69 13.08 9.30
C GLU A 449 -8.72 13.18 10.42
N TYR A 450 -9.36 12.07 10.78
CA TYR A 450 -10.28 12.03 11.93
C TYR A 450 -9.58 12.46 13.24
N ALA A 451 -8.40 11.89 13.52
CA ALA A 451 -7.65 12.20 14.73
C ALA A 451 -7.10 13.64 14.77
N LEU A 452 -6.76 14.23 13.61
CA LEU A 452 -6.36 15.64 13.51
C LEU A 452 -7.52 16.60 13.81
N ALA A 453 -8.75 16.26 13.44
CA ALA A 453 -9.89 17.08 13.82
C ALA A 453 -10.32 16.88 15.27
N GLU A 454 -10.20 15.66 15.81
CA GLU A 454 -10.30 15.47 17.27
C GLU A 454 -9.25 16.33 17.98
N LEU A 455 -8.01 16.36 17.49
CA LEU A 455 -6.94 17.22 18.02
C LEU A 455 -7.33 18.71 18.00
N ALA A 456 -7.91 19.19 16.89
CA ALA A 456 -8.37 20.58 16.75
C ALA A 456 -9.48 20.95 17.77
N ALA A 457 -10.25 19.98 18.26
CA ALA A 457 -11.23 20.20 19.32
C ALA A 457 -10.60 20.42 20.71
N TYR A 458 -9.29 20.19 20.87
CA TYR A 458 -8.53 20.40 22.11
C TYR A 458 -7.34 21.35 21.86
N PRO A 459 -7.58 22.66 21.66
CA PRO A 459 -6.57 23.61 21.19
C PRO A 459 -5.37 23.76 22.14
N ASP A 460 -5.58 23.64 23.46
CA ASP A 460 -4.48 23.72 24.42
C ASP A 460 -3.56 22.49 24.34
N PHE A 461 -4.15 21.31 24.18
CA PHE A 461 -3.38 20.08 23.97
C PHE A 461 -2.67 20.10 22.62
N GLU A 462 -3.34 20.55 21.55
CA GLU A 462 -2.72 20.71 20.23
C GLU A 462 -1.49 21.61 20.28
N ARG A 463 -1.61 22.78 20.91
CA ARG A 463 -0.49 23.73 21.03
C ARG A 463 0.72 23.08 21.70
N GLU A 464 0.52 22.39 22.82
CA GLU A 464 1.63 21.76 23.55
C GLU A 464 2.18 20.53 22.82
N ALA A 465 1.32 19.71 22.21
CA ALA A 465 1.74 18.55 21.42
C ALA A 465 2.61 18.98 20.23
N ARG A 466 2.21 20.00 19.48
CA ARG A 466 3.00 20.54 18.37
C ARG A 466 4.31 21.16 18.84
N ARG A 467 4.32 21.88 19.98
CA ARG A 467 5.56 22.40 20.58
C ARG A 467 6.54 21.28 20.91
N ARG A 468 6.07 20.20 21.54
CA ARG A 468 6.88 19.01 21.86
C ARG A 468 7.35 18.28 20.61
N TRP A 469 6.53 18.22 19.58
CA TRP A 469 6.88 17.62 18.28
C TRP A 469 8.04 18.36 17.59
N VAL A 470 7.96 19.70 17.52
CA VAL A 470 9.06 20.52 16.97
C VAL A 470 10.33 20.34 17.80
N ARG A 471 10.22 20.42 19.13
CA ARG A 471 11.36 20.23 20.03
C ARG A 471 12.00 18.85 19.87
N TRP A 472 11.19 17.80 19.80
CA TRP A 472 11.67 16.43 19.60
C TRP A 472 12.51 16.32 18.34
N TYR A 473 12.05 16.87 17.21
CA TYR A 473 12.80 16.79 15.96
C TYR A 473 14.01 17.73 15.89
N LEU A 474 13.99 18.86 16.61
CA LEU A 474 15.19 19.65 16.84
C LEU A 474 16.23 18.85 17.64
N ASP A 475 15.85 18.23 18.75
CA ASP A 475 16.75 17.42 19.57
C ASP A 475 17.23 16.17 18.80
N PHE A 476 16.36 15.56 18.00
CA PHE A 476 16.70 14.45 17.11
C PHE A 476 17.74 14.88 16.06
N ALA A 477 17.54 16.02 15.40
CA ALA A 477 18.49 16.57 14.45
C ALA A 477 19.82 16.96 15.13
N HIS A 478 19.82 17.51 16.35
CA HIS A 478 21.06 17.79 17.08
C HIS A 478 21.86 16.51 17.39
N ASN A 479 21.17 15.40 17.67
CA ASN A 479 21.82 14.13 18.03
C ASN A 479 22.31 13.32 16.82
N TYR A 480 21.65 13.45 15.67
CA TYR A 480 21.89 12.60 14.51
C TYR A 480 22.29 13.35 13.23
N ALA A 481 22.11 14.66 13.19
CA ALA A 481 22.59 15.57 12.15
C ALA A 481 23.68 16.50 12.71
N GLY A 482 24.13 17.45 11.90
CA GLY A 482 25.18 18.40 12.25
C GLY A 482 26.52 18.16 11.55
N GLU A 483 27.46 19.06 11.82
CA GLU A 483 28.78 19.10 11.18
C GLU A 483 29.84 18.26 11.91
N ASP A 484 29.42 17.53 12.96
CA ASP A 484 30.28 16.86 13.93
C ASP A 484 30.84 15.56 13.33
N TRP A 485 31.95 15.76 12.63
CA TRP A 485 32.66 14.83 11.76
C TRP A 485 33.33 13.65 12.47
N GLU A 486 33.44 13.69 13.81
CA GLU A 486 33.87 12.56 14.64
C GLU A 486 32.80 11.47 14.76
N LYS A 487 31.53 11.85 14.65
CA LYS A 487 30.42 10.91 14.78
C LYS A 487 30.15 10.36 13.40
N TRP A 488 30.57 9.11 13.23
CA TRP A 488 30.12 8.21 12.18
C TRP A 488 28.62 8.43 11.93
N ILE A 489 28.29 9.05 10.80
CA ILE A 489 27.05 9.82 10.74
C ILE A 489 25.86 8.86 10.68
N HIS A 490 24.99 8.93 11.68
CA HIS A 490 23.72 8.20 11.73
C HIS A 490 22.69 8.76 10.72
N TYR A 491 23.11 9.13 9.51
CA TYR A 491 22.19 9.53 8.43
C TYR A 491 21.23 8.41 8.05
N ASN A 492 21.62 7.15 8.28
CA ASN A 492 20.73 6.00 8.22
C ASN A 492 19.56 6.06 9.23
N LYS A 493 19.67 6.88 10.28
CA LYS A 493 18.56 7.17 11.22
C LYS A 493 17.74 8.39 10.80
N LEU A 494 18.29 9.30 9.99
CA LEU A 494 17.55 10.45 9.45
C LEU A 494 16.66 10.07 8.27
N GLU A 495 17.13 9.16 7.41
CA GLU A 495 16.38 8.74 6.19
C GLU A 495 14.98 8.21 6.50
N PRO A 496 14.73 7.36 7.52
CA PRO A 496 13.38 6.94 7.89
C PRO A 496 12.50 8.04 8.51
N GLU A 497 13.07 9.19 8.88
CA GLU A 497 12.36 10.33 9.49
C GLU A 497 12.21 11.51 8.52
N GLU A 498 12.61 11.35 7.25
CA GLU A 498 12.65 12.44 6.27
C GLU A 498 11.30 13.15 6.14
N GLY A 499 10.21 12.42 5.88
CA GLY A 499 8.90 13.04 5.70
C GLY A 499 8.35 13.66 6.99
N ASN A 500 8.71 13.12 8.15
CA ASN A 500 8.39 13.74 9.43
C ASN A 500 9.17 15.06 9.65
N LEU A 501 10.47 15.09 9.35
CA LEU A 501 11.31 16.30 9.43
C LEU A 501 10.81 17.38 8.46
N ARG A 502 10.44 17.00 7.23
CA ARG A 502 9.84 17.90 6.25
C ARG A 502 8.53 18.50 6.77
N ALA A 503 7.66 17.69 7.37
CA ALA A 503 6.42 18.21 7.94
C ALA A 503 6.66 19.19 9.10
N VAL A 504 7.68 18.98 9.93
CA VAL A 504 8.06 19.96 10.96
C VAL A 504 8.47 21.29 10.34
N LEU A 505 9.28 21.27 9.28
CA LEU A 505 9.70 22.48 8.57
C LEU A 505 8.50 23.22 7.96
N HIS A 506 7.63 22.50 7.23
CA HIS A 506 6.40 23.07 6.65
C HIS A 506 5.51 23.70 7.71
N TRP A 507 5.26 22.98 8.80
CA TRP A 507 4.41 23.49 9.87
C TRP A 507 5.02 24.73 10.55
N CYS A 508 6.34 24.74 10.77
CA CYS A 508 7.01 25.88 11.38
C CYS A 508 7.01 27.12 10.48
N GLU A 509 7.13 26.97 9.15
CA GLU A 509 6.98 28.09 8.21
C GLU A 509 5.55 28.65 8.24
N ASP A 510 4.54 27.79 8.11
CA ASP A 510 3.12 28.18 8.12
C ASP A 510 2.72 28.94 9.40
N LYS A 511 3.42 28.69 10.51
CA LYS A 511 3.22 29.35 11.81
C LYS A 511 4.25 30.44 12.12
N GLU A 512 5.10 30.78 11.16
CA GLU A 512 6.16 31.78 11.29
C GLU A 512 7.14 31.54 12.46
N HIS A 513 7.36 30.28 12.83
CA HIS A 513 8.35 29.86 13.82
C HIS A 513 9.78 29.88 13.25
N TYR A 514 10.25 31.08 12.92
CA TYR A 514 11.53 31.32 12.26
C TYR A 514 12.74 30.62 12.92
N GLU A 515 12.88 30.70 14.24
CA GLU A 515 14.01 30.10 14.96
C GLU A 515 14.07 28.58 14.78
N ALA A 516 12.93 27.90 14.85
CA ALA A 516 12.87 26.45 14.68
C ALA A 516 13.22 26.03 13.24
N VAL A 517 12.72 26.76 12.22
CA VAL A 517 13.08 26.50 10.82
C VAL A 517 14.57 26.73 10.60
N ARG A 518 15.10 27.86 11.10
CA ARG A 518 16.52 28.23 10.99
C ARG A 518 17.42 27.15 11.58
N ASP A 519 17.17 26.77 12.83
CA ASP A 519 18.03 25.85 13.58
C ASP A 519 17.96 24.43 12.99
N LEU A 520 16.74 23.96 12.67
CA LEU A 520 16.55 22.65 12.04
C LEU A 520 17.20 22.59 10.66
N TRP A 521 17.02 23.63 9.85
CA TRP A 521 17.61 23.71 8.51
C TRP A 521 19.14 23.76 8.57
N LEU A 522 19.74 24.53 9.47
CA LEU A 522 21.20 24.58 9.63
C LEU A 522 21.77 23.19 9.93
N LEU A 523 21.13 22.41 10.81
CA LEU A 523 21.52 21.04 11.15
C LEU A 523 21.35 20.06 9.99
N LEU A 524 20.24 20.16 9.25
CA LEU A 524 19.91 19.24 8.15
C LEU A 524 20.57 19.60 6.83
N SER A 525 21.04 20.84 6.65
CA SER A 525 21.61 21.36 5.40
C SER A 525 22.71 20.46 4.83
N HIS A 526 23.53 19.87 5.69
CA HIS A 526 24.61 18.97 5.26
C HIS A 526 24.09 17.63 4.77
N TYR A 527 23.07 17.08 5.43
CA TYR A 527 22.42 15.83 5.05
C TYR A 527 21.68 15.99 3.71
N ALA A 528 20.81 17.00 3.63
CA ALA A 528 20.13 17.46 2.41
C ALA A 528 21.06 17.49 1.19
N ASN A 529 22.22 18.12 1.37
CA ASN A 529 23.23 18.29 0.35
C ASN A 529 23.93 17.00 -0.13
N LEU A 530 23.97 15.96 0.71
CA LEU A 530 24.67 14.71 0.39
C LEU A 530 23.76 13.68 -0.31
N TYR A 531 22.45 13.71 -0.03
CA TYR A 531 21.50 12.68 -0.48
C TYR A 531 20.53 13.13 -1.59
N ALA A 532 20.65 14.39 -2.02
CA ALA A 532 19.93 14.95 -3.18
C ALA A 532 18.45 15.21 -2.94
N TYR A 533 18.10 15.80 -1.79
CA TYR A 533 16.74 16.24 -1.52
C TYR A 533 16.54 17.65 -2.10
N TRP A 534 16.01 17.72 -3.32
CA TRP A 534 15.97 18.95 -4.12
C TRP A 534 14.86 19.94 -3.74
N ASP A 535 13.90 19.51 -2.92
CA ASP A 535 12.82 20.35 -2.41
C ASP A 535 13.29 21.35 -1.34
N ASP A 536 14.52 21.20 -0.83
CA ASP A 536 15.09 22.10 0.20
C ASP A 536 15.33 23.55 -0.27
N ARG A 537 15.26 23.79 -1.59
CA ARG A 537 15.33 25.15 -2.17
C ARG A 537 14.17 26.05 -1.75
N PHE A 538 13.03 25.47 -1.39
CA PHE A 538 11.84 26.22 -0.99
C PHE A 538 12.11 27.03 0.29
N TRP A 539 12.73 26.40 1.28
CA TRP A 539 13.02 27.00 2.60
C TRP A 539 14.09 28.07 2.56
N LEU A 540 15.10 27.87 1.70
CA LEU A 540 16.24 28.78 1.57
C LEU A 540 15.81 30.20 1.23
N GLN A 541 14.87 30.34 0.29
CA GLN A 541 14.38 31.66 -0.11
C GLN A 541 13.63 32.35 1.03
N TRP A 542 12.73 31.62 1.71
CA TRP A 542 12.00 32.13 2.87
C TRP A 542 12.95 32.52 4.01
N LEU A 543 13.94 31.70 4.34
CA LEU A 543 14.93 31.98 5.39
C LEU A 543 15.78 33.21 5.09
N ILE A 544 16.16 33.43 3.82
CA ILE A 544 16.87 34.64 3.38
C ILE A 544 16.00 35.88 3.60
N GLU A 545 14.74 35.84 3.16
CA GLU A 545 13.82 36.97 3.32
C GLU A 545 13.54 37.27 4.80
N GLN A 546 13.35 36.24 5.63
CA GLN A 546 13.09 36.41 7.06
C GLN A 546 14.32 36.91 7.81
N SER A 547 15.51 36.39 7.53
CA SER A 547 16.76 36.86 8.14
C SER A 547 17.05 38.32 7.77
N GLU A 548 16.80 38.71 6.52
CA GLU A 548 16.95 40.10 6.06
C GLU A 548 15.94 41.03 6.74
N ARG A 549 14.66 40.65 6.82
CA ARG A 549 13.61 41.44 7.51
C ARG A 549 13.89 41.63 9.00
N ARG A 550 14.48 40.62 9.65
CA ARG A 550 14.77 40.61 11.10
C ARG A 550 16.13 41.23 11.44
N GLY A 551 16.97 41.53 10.44
CA GLY A 551 18.33 42.05 10.64
C GLY A 551 19.31 41.03 11.23
N GLU A 552 19.03 39.73 11.10
CA GLU A 552 19.91 38.65 11.57
C GLU A 552 21.04 38.38 10.57
N TRP A 553 21.95 39.35 10.40
CA TRP A 553 22.97 39.32 9.36
C TRP A 553 23.95 38.15 9.47
N SER A 554 24.32 37.71 10.67
CA SER A 554 25.18 36.53 10.86
C SER A 554 24.54 35.26 10.28
N CYS A 555 23.25 35.05 10.54
CA CYS A 555 22.51 33.91 10.00
C CYS A 555 22.29 34.05 8.49
N PHE A 556 21.95 35.26 8.03
CA PHE A 556 21.81 35.58 6.61
C PHE A 556 23.07 35.15 5.84
N VAL A 557 24.27 35.54 6.29
CA VAL A 557 25.52 35.17 5.63
C VAL A 557 25.67 33.63 5.57
N LYS A 558 25.41 32.91 6.66
CA LYS A 558 25.47 31.43 6.70
C LYS A 558 24.50 30.79 5.69
N ILE A 559 23.26 31.27 5.61
CA ILE A 559 22.25 30.75 4.67
C ILE A 559 22.69 31.03 3.23
N ILE A 560 23.23 32.22 2.97
CA ILE A 560 23.70 32.60 1.64
C ILE A 560 24.89 31.76 1.17
N VAL A 561 25.87 31.50 2.03
CA VAL A 561 27.00 30.59 1.73
C VAL A 561 26.49 29.21 1.25
N ARG A 562 25.42 28.71 1.86
CA ARG A 562 24.81 27.44 1.44
C ARG A 562 24.01 27.60 0.14
N LYS A 563 23.25 28.69 -0.05
CA LYS A 563 22.53 28.98 -1.31
C LYS A 563 23.49 29.09 -2.49
N SER A 564 24.58 29.83 -2.33
CA SER A 564 25.60 30.04 -3.37
C SER A 564 26.23 28.71 -3.76
N TRP A 565 26.52 27.84 -2.80
CA TRP A 565 27.06 26.51 -3.09
C TRP A 565 26.12 25.65 -3.95
N LEU A 566 24.80 25.72 -3.70
CA LEU A 566 23.80 25.04 -4.52
C LEU A 566 23.77 25.59 -5.96
N LEU A 567 23.80 26.91 -6.12
CA LEU A 567 23.81 27.59 -7.43
C LEU A 567 25.09 27.29 -8.21
N ILE A 568 26.26 27.39 -7.57
CA ILE A 568 27.57 27.08 -8.17
C ILE A 568 27.63 25.61 -8.60
N ARG A 569 26.95 24.71 -7.88
CA ARG A 569 26.87 23.29 -8.21
C ARG A 569 25.98 23.01 -9.43
N GLU A 570 24.84 23.66 -9.54
CA GLU A 570 24.00 23.59 -10.74
C GLU A 570 24.80 24.06 -11.96
N CYS A 571 25.56 25.15 -11.80
CA CYS A 571 26.54 25.62 -12.78
C CYS A 571 25.94 25.99 -14.15
N SER A 572 24.64 26.29 -14.18
CA SER A 572 23.96 26.91 -15.31
C SER A 572 24.37 28.39 -15.44
N SER A 573 24.31 28.95 -16.65
CA SER A 573 24.68 30.35 -16.87
C SER A 573 23.83 31.33 -16.04
N VAL A 574 22.58 30.98 -15.75
CA VAL A 574 21.67 31.73 -14.89
C VAL A 574 22.07 31.59 -13.41
N SER A 575 22.29 30.36 -12.93
CA SER A 575 22.65 30.12 -11.53
C SER A 575 24.00 30.73 -11.14
N LEU A 576 25.01 30.70 -12.01
CA LEU A 576 26.31 31.33 -11.74
C LEU A 576 26.20 32.86 -11.66
N LYS A 577 25.34 33.49 -12.48
CA LYS A 577 25.08 34.93 -12.40
C LYS A 577 24.34 35.31 -11.12
N GLU A 578 23.36 34.50 -10.71
CA GLU A 578 22.66 34.69 -9.44
C GLU A 578 23.63 34.53 -8.26
N ALA A 579 24.48 33.51 -8.28
CA ALA A 579 25.49 33.27 -7.25
C ALA A 579 26.46 34.45 -7.12
N ASP A 580 26.99 34.97 -8.23
CA ASP A 580 27.87 36.15 -8.24
C ASP A 580 27.20 37.37 -7.59
N LYS A 581 25.97 37.68 -8.02
CA LYS A 581 25.20 38.81 -7.49
C LYS A 581 24.98 38.70 -5.97
N ILE A 582 24.57 37.52 -5.51
CA ILE A 582 24.26 37.27 -4.11
C ILE A 582 25.53 37.28 -3.25
N LEU A 583 26.62 36.65 -3.71
CA LEU A 583 27.87 36.60 -2.96
C LEU A 583 28.51 37.99 -2.84
N ARG A 584 28.54 38.79 -3.93
CA ARG A 584 29.06 40.17 -3.87
C ARG A 584 28.27 41.04 -2.90
N ARG A 585 26.94 40.93 -2.90
CA ARG A 585 26.08 41.63 -1.94
C ARG A 585 26.41 41.23 -0.50
N THR A 586 26.63 39.94 -0.28
CA THR A 586 26.88 39.36 1.06
C THR A 586 28.28 39.67 1.57
N TRP A 587 29.26 39.78 0.67
CA TRP A 587 30.63 40.19 1.02
C TRP A 587 30.70 41.58 1.66
N ILE A 588 29.80 42.49 1.28
CA ILE A 588 29.67 43.82 1.90
C ILE A 588 29.20 43.70 3.36
N LEU A 589 28.38 42.67 3.67
CA LEU A 589 27.81 42.44 4.99
C LEU A 589 28.67 41.50 5.87
N ARG A 590 29.86 41.13 5.41
CA ARG A 590 30.71 40.11 6.04
C ARG A 590 31.10 40.45 7.48
N ASP A 591 31.23 41.74 7.81
CA ASP A 591 31.65 42.22 9.13
C ASP A 591 30.64 41.86 10.24
N HIS A 592 29.42 41.45 9.88
CA HIS A 592 28.42 40.93 10.80
C HIS A 592 28.55 39.42 11.10
N ALA A 593 29.51 38.74 10.48
CA ALA A 593 29.76 37.32 10.68
C ALA A 593 31.15 37.09 11.29
N ASP A 594 31.31 35.95 11.98
CA ASP A 594 32.60 35.53 12.51
C ASP A 594 33.60 35.23 11.37
N LEU A 595 34.90 35.27 11.69
CA LEU A 595 35.97 35.10 10.70
C LEU A 595 35.89 33.75 9.94
N CYS A 596 35.37 32.70 10.59
CA CYS A 596 35.18 31.40 9.93
C CYS A 596 34.09 31.46 8.84
N VAL A 597 32.97 32.13 9.13
CA VAL A 597 31.89 32.32 8.14
C VAL A 597 32.34 33.26 7.02
N GLN A 598 33.17 34.25 7.32
CA GLN A 598 33.80 35.08 6.29
C GLN A 598 34.74 34.25 5.39
N ALA A 599 35.49 33.32 5.96
CA ALA A 599 36.32 32.38 5.20
C ALA A 599 35.46 31.46 4.31
N ASP A 600 34.35 30.89 4.81
CA ASP A 600 33.41 30.10 4.00
C ASP A 600 32.79 30.92 2.85
N LEU A 601 32.61 32.23 3.04
CA LEU A 601 32.14 33.15 2.00
C LEU A 601 33.22 33.39 0.94
N ALA A 602 34.49 33.56 1.34
CA ALA A 602 35.63 33.65 0.44
C ALA A 602 35.84 32.34 -0.35
N GLU A 603 35.71 31.17 0.30
CA GLU A 603 35.72 29.84 -0.34
C GLU A 603 34.65 29.75 -1.44
N SER A 604 33.44 30.25 -1.14
CA SER A 604 32.33 30.27 -2.09
C SER A 604 32.60 31.17 -3.30
N MET A 605 33.26 32.33 -3.09
CA MET A 605 33.71 33.21 -4.17
C MET A 605 34.78 32.53 -5.03
N ALA A 606 35.78 31.90 -4.42
CA ALA A 606 36.82 31.17 -5.14
C ALA A 606 36.21 30.06 -6.02
N ARG A 607 35.30 29.25 -5.46
CA ARG A 607 34.59 28.18 -6.20
C ARG A 607 33.81 28.69 -7.41
N LEU A 608 33.13 29.83 -7.25
CA LEU A 608 32.41 30.46 -8.35
C LEU A 608 33.38 30.82 -9.49
N GLN A 609 34.50 31.46 -9.17
CA GLN A 609 35.52 31.85 -10.15
C GLN A 609 36.17 30.64 -10.84
N ILE A 610 36.46 29.57 -10.09
CA ILE A 610 36.94 28.29 -10.67
C ILE A 610 35.95 27.76 -11.71
N ARG A 611 34.64 27.76 -11.42
CA ARG A 611 33.60 27.31 -12.37
C ARG A 611 33.46 28.23 -13.58
N GLN A 612 33.75 29.51 -13.43
CA GLN A 612 33.81 30.51 -14.51
C GLN A 612 35.13 30.48 -15.30
N LYS A 613 36.12 29.68 -14.85
CA LYS A 613 37.49 29.58 -15.40
C LYS A 613 38.32 30.85 -15.23
N ASP A 614 37.97 31.71 -14.28
CA ASP A 614 38.80 32.84 -13.87
C ASP A 614 39.73 32.43 -12.73
N TYR A 615 40.86 31.82 -13.09
CA TYR A 615 41.82 31.30 -12.11
C TYR A 615 42.67 32.38 -11.44
N GLN A 616 42.69 33.61 -11.96
CA GLN A 616 43.40 34.72 -11.32
C GLN A 616 42.59 35.24 -10.14
N ASP A 617 41.31 35.56 -10.37
CA ASP A 617 40.42 36.00 -9.30
C ASP A 617 40.18 34.88 -8.29
N ALA A 618 40.08 33.62 -8.73
CA ALA A 618 39.96 32.48 -7.80
C ALA A 618 41.12 32.44 -6.80
N ARG A 619 42.36 32.62 -7.24
CA ARG A 619 43.54 32.64 -6.35
C ARG A 619 43.50 33.81 -5.38
N HIS A 620 43.06 34.99 -5.82
CA HIS A 620 42.90 36.15 -4.94
C HIS A 620 41.94 35.83 -3.79
N TRP A 621 40.79 35.22 -4.07
CA TRP A 621 39.85 34.80 -3.05
C TRP A 621 40.37 33.71 -2.12
N LEU A 622 41.17 32.76 -2.63
CA LEU A 622 41.81 31.74 -1.78
C LEU A 622 42.88 32.34 -0.85
N THR A 623 43.62 33.35 -1.29
CA THR A 623 44.55 34.10 -0.42
C THR A 623 43.80 34.86 0.68
N GLU A 624 42.64 35.42 0.36
CA GLU A 624 41.79 36.08 1.34
C GLU A 624 41.17 35.09 2.33
N GLU A 625 40.71 33.92 1.87
CA GLU A 625 40.25 32.82 2.72
C GLU A 625 41.37 32.38 3.69
N GLU A 626 42.58 32.15 3.18
CA GLU A 626 43.75 31.78 3.97
C GLU A 626 44.04 32.80 5.07
N ARG A 627 44.03 34.09 4.72
CA ARG A 627 44.23 35.19 5.67
C ARG A 627 43.20 35.16 6.80
N LEU A 628 41.91 34.99 6.46
CA LEU A 628 40.81 34.96 7.43
C LEU A 628 40.92 33.75 8.38
N VAL A 629 41.33 32.58 7.88
CA VAL A 629 41.52 31.37 8.70
C VAL A 629 42.67 31.54 9.69
N ILE A 630 43.77 32.18 9.26
CA ILE A 630 44.92 32.47 10.13
C ILE A 630 44.53 33.51 11.19
N GLU A 631 43.86 34.59 10.79
CA GLU A 631 43.40 35.66 11.69
C GLU A 631 42.38 35.17 12.73
N ALA A 632 41.60 34.13 12.41
CA ALA A 632 40.63 33.54 13.33
C ALA A 632 41.25 32.88 14.58
N ASN A 633 42.57 32.64 14.58
CA ASN A 633 43.31 32.08 15.72
C ASN A 633 42.63 30.84 16.34
N LEU A 634 42.26 29.89 15.48
CA LEU A 634 41.53 28.69 15.83
C LEU A 634 42.43 27.65 16.51
N GLU A 635 41.83 26.76 17.31
CA GLU A 635 42.53 25.58 17.81
C GLU A 635 43.06 24.72 16.64
N GLU A 636 44.19 24.02 16.84
CA GLU A 636 44.90 23.28 15.79
C GLU A 636 43.96 22.44 14.89
N ARG A 637 43.02 21.75 15.53
CA ARG A 637 42.06 20.87 14.86
C ARG A 637 41.07 21.64 13.97
N GLN A 638 40.55 22.77 14.45
CA GLN A 638 39.63 23.64 13.71
C GLN A 638 40.38 24.39 12.61
N HIS A 639 41.60 24.85 12.89
CA HIS A 639 42.48 25.46 11.91
C HIS A 639 42.72 24.52 10.73
N ILE A 640 43.11 23.25 10.97
CA ILE A 640 43.27 22.25 9.91
C ILE A 640 42.01 22.11 9.05
N ARG A 641 40.82 22.13 9.68
CA ARG A 641 39.55 21.97 8.96
C ARG A 641 39.26 23.13 8.00
N TYR A 642 39.46 24.37 8.44
CA TYR A 642 39.22 25.55 7.61
C TYR A 642 40.35 25.80 6.60
N PHE A 643 41.55 25.29 6.86
CA PHE A 643 42.68 25.42 5.94
C PHE A 643 42.67 24.38 4.80
N ILE A 644 42.05 23.21 5.01
CA ILE A 644 41.94 22.15 4.00
C ILE A 644 41.26 22.64 2.70
N PRO A 645 40.12 23.36 2.72
CA PRO A 645 39.50 23.93 1.53
C PRO A 645 40.42 24.81 0.67
N VAL A 646 41.23 25.66 1.31
CA VAL A 646 42.22 26.51 0.63
C VAL A 646 43.16 25.63 -0.19
N LEU A 647 43.81 24.65 0.45
CA LEU A 647 44.73 23.72 -0.21
C LEU A 647 44.02 22.89 -1.31
N TYR A 648 42.79 22.46 -1.04
CA TYR A 648 41.99 21.65 -1.96
C TYR A 648 41.68 22.41 -3.25
N HIS A 649 41.23 23.66 -3.15
CA HIS A 649 40.87 24.48 -4.31
C HIS A 649 42.09 25.03 -5.04
N GLN A 650 43.20 25.31 -4.34
CA GLN A 650 44.48 25.58 -4.99
C GLN A 650 44.94 24.38 -5.85
N ALA A 651 44.85 23.15 -5.31
CA ALA A 651 45.19 21.94 -6.04
C ALA A 651 44.26 21.69 -7.24
N GLU A 652 42.97 22.01 -7.11
CA GLU A 652 41.99 21.95 -8.19
C GLU A 652 42.34 22.91 -9.34
N ILE A 653 42.73 24.16 -9.03
CA ILE A 653 43.17 25.14 -10.05
C ILE A 653 44.40 24.62 -10.79
N LEU A 654 45.43 24.15 -10.07
CA LEU A 654 46.65 23.61 -10.69
C LEU A 654 46.36 22.42 -11.60
N TYR A 655 45.44 21.54 -11.21
CA TYR A 655 44.98 20.44 -12.07
C TYR A 655 44.37 20.96 -13.36
N LEU A 656 43.47 21.97 -13.27
CA LEU A 656 42.78 22.54 -14.42
C LEU A 656 43.70 23.31 -15.38
N GLU A 657 44.83 23.82 -14.88
CA GLU A 657 45.89 24.45 -15.69
C GLU A 657 46.91 23.45 -16.26
N GLY A 658 46.80 22.16 -15.89
CA GLY A 658 47.68 21.09 -16.37
C GLY A 658 48.97 20.89 -15.56
N GLU A 659 49.12 21.59 -14.43
CA GLU A 659 50.27 21.45 -13.52
C GLU A 659 50.12 20.23 -12.58
N TYR A 660 50.04 19.04 -13.16
CA TYR A 660 49.70 17.79 -12.44
C TYR A 660 50.66 17.42 -11.30
N LEU A 661 51.96 17.74 -11.42
CA LEU A 661 52.95 17.44 -10.37
C LEU A 661 52.73 18.29 -9.12
N SER A 662 52.44 19.58 -9.30
CA SER A 662 52.15 20.52 -8.22
C SER A 662 50.80 20.18 -7.56
N ALA A 663 49.78 19.91 -8.38
CA ALA A 663 48.46 19.46 -7.91
C ALA A 663 48.55 18.17 -7.07
N LYS A 664 49.36 17.19 -7.50
CA LYS A 664 49.57 15.92 -6.78
C LYS A 664 50.11 16.16 -5.37
N LYS A 665 51.10 17.04 -5.22
CA LYS A 665 51.70 17.36 -3.92
C LYS A 665 50.67 17.96 -2.96
N LEU A 666 49.89 18.94 -3.44
CA LEU A 666 48.86 19.57 -2.61
C LEU A 666 47.73 18.61 -2.24
N PHE A 667 47.23 17.76 -3.14
CA PHE A 667 46.22 16.76 -2.78
C PHE A 667 46.74 15.72 -1.78
N GLN A 668 48.03 15.35 -1.84
CA GLN A 668 48.66 14.50 -0.83
C GLN A 668 48.75 15.20 0.53
N GLU A 669 49.02 16.51 0.55
CA GLU A 669 48.99 17.32 1.77
C GLU A 669 47.57 17.43 2.35
N VAL A 670 46.57 17.69 1.51
CA VAL A 670 45.15 17.68 1.89
C VAL A 670 44.77 16.34 2.53
N MET A 671 45.17 15.20 1.94
CA MET A 671 44.89 13.89 2.53
C MET A 671 45.55 13.73 3.89
N LYS A 672 46.84 14.08 4.04
CA LYS A 672 47.55 14.00 5.33
C LYS A 672 46.92 14.87 6.41
N SER A 673 46.54 16.10 6.05
CA SER A 673 45.85 17.02 6.95
C SER A 673 44.47 16.48 7.35
N ALA A 674 43.71 15.93 6.39
CA ALA A 674 42.43 15.30 6.66
C ALA A 674 42.55 14.04 7.53
N GLU A 675 43.63 13.26 7.40
CA GLU A 675 43.91 12.08 8.25
C GLU A 675 44.14 12.46 9.71
N LYS A 676 44.88 13.55 10.00
CA LYS A 676 45.09 14.06 11.37
C LYS A 676 43.78 14.33 12.10
N ILE A 677 42.78 14.78 11.35
CA ILE A 677 41.44 15.07 11.85
C ILE A 677 40.42 14.03 11.37
N SER A 678 40.82 12.79 11.06
CA SER A 678 39.89 11.69 10.69
C SER A 678 38.76 12.06 9.71
N TRP A 679 39.01 12.99 8.79
CA TRP A 679 37.97 13.54 7.91
C TRP A 679 37.82 12.69 6.64
N HIS A 680 37.30 11.48 6.81
CA HIS A 680 37.21 10.43 5.78
C HIS A 680 36.58 10.89 4.46
N ARG A 681 35.65 11.85 4.51
CA ARG A 681 35.02 12.41 3.30
C ARG A 681 35.99 13.17 2.42
N VAL A 682 36.84 14.01 3.01
CA VAL A 682 37.83 14.77 2.25
C VAL A 682 38.95 13.86 1.77
N ILE A 683 39.37 12.90 2.60
CA ILE A 683 40.35 11.86 2.21
C ILE A 683 39.90 11.17 0.92
N ASN A 684 38.66 10.66 0.91
CA ASN A 684 38.09 10.01 -0.27
C ASN A 684 37.96 10.96 -1.47
N SER A 685 37.62 12.23 -1.25
CA SER A 685 37.50 13.21 -2.35
C SER A 685 38.86 13.58 -2.95
N ALA A 686 39.89 13.73 -2.13
CA ALA A 686 41.27 13.98 -2.58
C ALA A 686 41.87 12.74 -3.27
N GLN A 687 41.53 11.54 -2.79
CA GLN A 687 41.90 10.28 -3.44
C GLN A 687 41.34 10.17 -4.86
N ASN A 688 40.10 10.62 -5.10
CA ASN A 688 39.55 10.69 -6.46
C ASN A 688 40.37 11.62 -7.36
N TRP A 689 40.79 12.79 -6.86
CA TRP A 689 41.62 13.71 -7.63
C TRP A 689 43.02 13.15 -7.92
N LEU A 690 43.64 12.47 -6.95
CA LEU A 690 44.90 11.77 -7.18
C LEU A 690 44.77 10.67 -8.24
N ALA A 691 43.63 9.98 -8.29
CA ALA A 691 43.35 9.03 -9.36
C ALA A 691 43.23 9.72 -10.72
N ASP A 692 42.49 10.83 -10.82
CA ASP A 692 42.39 11.62 -12.07
C ASP A 692 43.78 12.12 -12.52
N ILE A 693 44.61 12.60 -11.59
CA ILE A 693 46.00 12.99 -11.88
C ILE A 693 46.83 11.82 -12.40
N ALA A 694 46.73 10.64 -11.77
CA ALA A 694 47.43 9.44 -12.22
C ALA A 694 46.97 9.00 -13.64
N ILE A 695 45.68 9.16 -13.95
CA ILE A 695 45.15 8.94 -15.30
C ILE A 695 45.85 9.88 -16.30
N GLU A 696 45.91 11.18 -16.01
CA GLU A 696 46.55 12.17 -16.89
C GLU A 696 48.06 11.93 -17.05
N GLN A 697 48.76 11.59 -15.96
CA GLN A 697 50.20 11.26 -15.95
C GLN A 697 50.55 9.93 -16.64
N GLY A 698 49.55 9.10 -16.95
CA GLY A 698 49.76 7.82 -17.62
C GLY A 698 50.10 6.65 -16.67
N ASP A 699 49.95 6.82 -15.36
CA ASP A 699 50.25 5.81 -14.34
C ASP A 699 49.03 4.92 -14.10
N ARG A 700 48.95 3.83 -14.88
CA ARG A 700 47.79 2.93 -14.91
C ARG A 700 47.51 2.26 -13.56
N ASP A 701 48.55 1.73 -12.92
CA ASP A 701 48.41 0.86 -11.75
C ASP A 701 48.02 1.67 -10.51
N GLU A 702 48.64 2.84 -10.33
CA GLU A 702 48.30 3.73 -9.22
C GLU A 702 46.89 4.30 -9.40
N ALA A 703 46.51 4.71 -10.63
CA ALA A 703 45.16 5.17 -10.91
C ALA A 703 44.10 4.11 -10.57
N GLN A 704 44.32 2.86 -11.01
CA GLN A 704 43.37 1.77 -10.78
C GLN A 704 43.22 1.48 -9.27
N LYS A 705 44.33 1.42 -8.55
CA LYS A 705 44.35 1.18 -7.10
C LYS A 705 43.57 2.24 -6.34
N LEU A 706 43.81 3.52 -6.65
CA LEU A 706 43.13 4.65 -6.00
C LEU A 706 41.63 4.66 -6.32
N LEU A 707 41.22 4.33 -7.55
CA LEU A 707 39.81 4.26 -7.95
C LEU A 707 39.05 3.15 -7.23
N ILE A 708 39.61 1.93 -7.19
CA ILE A 708 38.94 0.78 -6.56
C ILE A 708 38.74 1.03 -5.06
N GLN A 709 39.81 1.40 -4.36
CA GLN A 709 39.77 1.68 -2.92
C GLN A 709 38.75 2.78 -2.60
N GLY A 710 38.74 3.84 -3.40
CA GLY A 710 37.86 4.97 -3.21
C GLY A 710 36.39 4.69 -3.52
N LEU A 711 36.13 3.88 -4.55
CA LEU A 711 34.79 3.45 -4.94
C LEU A 711 34.16 2.56 -3.86
N THR A 712 34.90 1.60 -3.29
CA THR A 712 34.40 0.75 -2.20
C THR A 712 33.94 1.59 -1.00
N VAL A 713 34.69 2.65 -0.66
CA VAL A 713 34.29 3.59 0.40
C VAL A 713 33.05 4.40 -0.01
N ALA A 714 32.93 4.80 -1.26
CA ALA A 714 31.75 5.53 -1.74
C ALA A 714 30.48 4.66 -1.77
N GLU A 715 30.60 3.37 -2.11
CA GLU A 715 29.49 2.40 -2.13
C GLU A 715 29.00 2.06 -0.73
N THR A 716 29.92 1.75 0.18
CA THR A 716 29.60 1.45 1.60
C THR A 716 28.96 2.62 2.33
N THR A 717 29.25 3.86 1.92
CA THR A 717 28.67 5.09 2.50
C THR A 717 27.38 5.55 1.81
N HIS A 718 26.91 4.84 0.78
CA HIS A 718 25.75 5.21 -0.05
C HIS A 718 25.78 6.67 -0.53
N ASN A 719 26.97 7.24 -0.72
CA ASN A 719 27.12 8.64 -1.08
C ASN A 719 26.95 8.83 -2.59
N LYS A 720 25.71 9.12 -3.03
CA LYS A 720 25.34 9.27 -4.44
C LYS A 720 26.29 10.20 -5.21
N ARG A 721 26.73 11.30 -4.59
CA ARG A 721 27.64 12.29 -5.21
C ARG A 721 29.04 11.73 -5.47
N ARG A 722 29.66 11.09 -4.49
CA ARG A 722 30.99 10.49 -4.67
C ARG A 722 30.92 9.34 -5.66
N LEU A 723 29.87 8.53 -5.60
CA LEU A 723 29.63 7.46 -6.57
C LEU A 723 29.62 7.99 -8.02
N ALA A 724 28.90 9.08 -8.29
CA ALA A 724 28.88 9.69 -9.62
C ALA A 724 30.28 10.15 -10.08
N ARG A 725 31.07 10.79 -9.20
CA ARG A 725 32.44 11.23 -9.50
C ARG A 725 33.41 10.08 -9.75
N TYR A 726 33.38 9.04 -8.91
CA TYR A 726 34.21 7.85 -9.11
C TYR A 726 33.84 7.10 -10.40
N ARG A 727 32.55 7.03 -10.74
CA ARG A 727 32.10 6.43 -12.02
C ARG A 727 32.63 7.22 -13.22
N ARG A 728 32.63 8.57 -13.16
CA ARG A 728 33.26 9.42 -14.19
C ARG A 728 34.74 9.11 -14.34
N SER A 729 35.49 9.11 -13.25
CA SER A 729 36.94 8.84 -13.27
C SER A 729 37.28 7.42 -13.73
N LEU A 730 36.47 6.43 -13.33
CA LEU A 730 36.61 5.05 -13.80
C LEU A 730 36.28 4.90 -15.29
N ALA A 731 35.29 5.63 -15.81
CA ALA A 731 35.00 5.67 -17.24
C ALA A 731 36.18 6.26 -18.05
N ARG A 732 36.86 7.29 -17.53
CA ARG A 732 38.09 7.85 -18.13
C ARG A 732 39.24 6.84 -18.12
N TRP A 733 39.41 6.11 -17.02
CA TRP A 733 40.41 5.03 -16.93
C TRP A 733 40.12 3.90 -17.91
N GLU A 734 38.86 3.44 -18.00
CA GLU A 734 38.44 2.39 -18.94
C GLU A 734 38.60 2.82 -20.40
N LYS A 735 38.36 4.10 -20.74
CA LYS A 735 38.63 4.64 -22.08
C LYS A 735 40.12 4.54 -22.45
N LYS A 736 41.02 4.83 -21.51
CA LYS A 736 42.46 4.91 -21.77
C LYS A 736 43.17 3.55 -21.75
N TRP A 737 42.73 2.64 -20.87
CA TRP A 737 43.43 1.36 -20.64
C TRP A 737 42.54 0.11 -20.55
N GLY A 738 41.22 0.29 -20.61
CA GLY A 738 40.24 -0.77 -20.38
C GLY A 738 39.35 -1.04 -21.59
N SER A 739 38.07 -1.29 -21.34
CA SER A 739 37.08 -1.64 -22.36
C SER A 739 36.17 -0.45 -22.68
N ALA A 740 36.00 -0.14 -23.98
CA ALA A 740 35.07 0.87 -24.46
C ALA A 740 33.62 0.62 -23.99
N GLU A 741 33.18 -0.65 -23.95
CA GLU A 741 31.85 -1.02 -23.44
C GLU A 741 31.69 -0.67 -21.95
N LYS A 742 32.72 -0.97 -21.13
CA LYS A 742 32.68 -0.60 -19.70
C LYS A 742 32.71 0.91 -19.51
N ALA A 743 33.51 1.62 -20.29
CA ALA A 743 33.53 3.09 -20.29
C ALA A 743 32.15 3.66 -20.63
N TYR A 744 31.45 3.10 -21.63
CA TYR A 744 30.10 3.49 -22.02
C TYR A 744 29.09 3.29 -20.87
N GLN A 745 29.06 2.09 -20.28
CA GLN A 745 28.15 1.77 -19.17
C GLN A 745 28.38 2.65 -17.92
N LEU A 746 29.64 2.89 -17.57
CA LEU A 746 29.99 3.75 -16.44
C LEU A 746 29.63 5.21 -16.71
N SER A 747 29.74 5.66 -17.95
CA SER A 747 29.37 7.02 -18.37
C SER A 747 27.88 7.28 -18.19
N ILE A 748 27.02 6.36 -18.65
CA ILE A 748 25.56 6.45 -18.42
C ILE A 748 25.25 6.53 -16.92
N LYS A 749 25.81 5.62 -16.12
CA LYS A 749 25.61 5.60 -14.66
C LYS A 749 26.13 6.86 -13.95
N ALA A 750 27.14 7.53 -14.51
CA ALA A 750 27.63 8.80 -14.00
C ALA A 750 26.68 9.96 -14.38
N ILE A 751 26.22 10.01 -15.65
CA ILE A 751 25.24 11.00 -16.14
C ILE A 751 23.95 10.95 -15.33
N ASP A 752 23.38 9.75 -15.14
CA ASP A 752 22.14 9.58 -14.36
C ASP A 752 22.34 10.03 -12.91
N GLY A 753 23.50 9.69 -12.33
CA GLY A 753 23.90 10.15 -11.00
C GLY A 753 23.97 11.69 -10.92
N PHE A 754 24.62 12.35 -11.87
CA PHE A 754 24.73 13.80 -11.92
C PHE A 754 23.38 14.49 -12.15
N LYS A 755 22.51 13.95 -13.02
CA LYS A 755 21.15 14.45 -13.24
C LYS A 755 20.30 14.37 -11.97
N LEU A 756 20.32 13.22 -11.27
CA LEU A 756 19.64 13.04 -9.99
C LEU A 756 20.17 14.02 -8.92
N LEU A 757 21.44 14.40 -9.02
CA LEU A 757 22.11 15.38 -8.18
C LEU A 757 22.08 16.80 -8.76
N GLY A 758 21.24 17.10 -9.74
CA GLY A 758 21.10 18.44 -10.34
C GLY A 758 22.42 19.10 -10.73
N MET A 759 23.47 18.31 -11.00
CA MET A 759 24.79 18.74 -11.46
C MET A 759 24.76 18.77 -12.99
N THR A 760 23.97 19.68 -13.57
CA THR A 760 23.63 19.66 -15.00
C THR A 760 24.87 19.77 -15.88
N ARG A 761 25.80 20.66 -15.54
CA ARG A 761 27.06 20.82 -16.30
C ARG A 761 27.97 19.59 -16.22
N ASP A 762 28.10 18.96 -15.05
CA ASP A 762 28.88 17.72 -14.91
C ASP A 762 28.23 16.57 -15.72
N ALA A 763 26.89 16.55 -15.84
CA ALA A 763 26.17 15.62 -16.71
C ALA A 763 26.40 15.92 -18.20
N GLU A 764 26.40 17.19 -18.61
CA GLU A 764 26.69 17.64 -19.99
C GLU A 764 28.12 17.32 -20.39
N GLU A 765 29.11 17.63 -19.53
CA GLU A 765 30.52 17.28 -19.77
C GLU A 765 30.70 15.77 -19.91
N MET A 766 29.97 14.98 -19.10
CA MET A 766 29.99 13.53 -19.22
C MET A 766 29.25 13.01 -20.46
N GLN A 767 28.21 13.70 -20.92
CA GLN A 767 27.53 13.40 -22.18
C GLN A 767 28.45 13.64 -23.37
N ILE A 768 29.18 14.77 -23.40
CA ILE A 768 30.19 15.06 -24.43
C ILE A 768 31.30 13.99 -24.41
N PHE A 769 31.72 13.56 -23.22
CA PHE A 769 32.67 12.46 -23.09
C PHE A 769 32.12 11.15 -23.65
N LEU A 770 30.85 10.82 -23.36
CA LEU A 770 30.17 9.63 -23.85
C LEU A 770 30.05 9.64 -25.37
N ASP A 771 29.73 10.78 -25.98
CA ASP A 771 29.63 10.95 -27.43
C ASP A 771 31.01 10.85 -28.12
N SER A 772 32.11 10.91 -27.36
CA SER A 772 33.50 10.78 -27.82
C SER A 772 34.11 9.39 -27.59
N LEU A 773 33.38 8.45 -26.99
CA LEU A 773 33.75 7.03 -26.83
C LEU A 773 33.39 6.27 -28.10
#